data_AF-A0A7U4QMP7-F1
#
_entry.id   AF-A0A7U4QMP7-F1
#
_cell.length_a   1.000
_cell.length_b   1.000
_cell.length_c   1.000
_cell.angle_alpha   90.00
_cell.angle_beta   90.00
_cell.angle_gamma   90.00
#
_symmetry.space_group_name_H-M   'P 1'
#
loop_
_entity.id
_entity.type
_entity.pdbx_description
1 polymer ?
#
loop_
_entity_poly.entity_id
_entity_poly.type
_entity_poly.pdbx_seq_one_letter_code
_entity_poly.pdbx_strand_id
1 'polypeptide(L)'
;MKKFNLKKIGLIFMVCLSIYSISALAWGPDIPIWTEGTINCFDVDYAMDGTMFVAFQVEGEDKIRIYQSKDHGFSWTEMNPITNPWVGTQTIPSNILRLKLIVDEDRNELKVFHLDGEGYLYMHQYYLSYWNFSGHRLSDTPIIESSFDVTFKPPTFYVVWLEDAGTGRKKIRIFRSSLVCGADGCKEEISQCYSQTFDWTEAEGKRASIAWGPPNNLYVAYSGHTATGSAIYLLKSSDWGSTWTQQELKHDNYPKYDPRVAAANVDNSGAWILYNVDRGGAQVPRRIDLQMCYISEQYLPSYTDISQHVYIDEYIADIKYYKGYPNQYINMVYIYDEEATYRRAYWAWTSQSDPLNWHDITEVNDQDVTSWPEDVAPRIVYSPGAWAGGGGVVFSYYGKKGLYFDAPWNTISGALLIVTAEEFWNPLQRLVDWKNSTGIPTYIVSWERLTYGRDNAERIKYSIDYYYREHGVRYVMLVGDSEKLPVRYTFRAYEEGKPFMTEYLNNPDWGWNWCNGGDWHDGMSAFVNNFTLTDLYYADLYDSSGQFETWDSNGNDYFGEIYRDNLNPEGIDYIPDVAVGRVPASTVEQVENYVDKVIAYESCAWNSDWFKRALVIASDERDDWVDAGEQTFDIMQSAGFDTELVITHEEPGDDDIRAGLQEGIGFLYFMDHGPGRMGQRTRDWQKVQEDQNKPMFPIVFHGGCLAGEFGPSSLMFDGYKDIYGISHAGFKAGEHFDCYSWPPQPATIQDEEREGSYPEFLICECPHCGAIAYYACSRASQDPQYDLGKWLFEAYTHGYRLIGDMWREAVIKYYNEHAAKTVPEWWDEEIKINEDETTLERIRYWYPVAKFFMFQKFVLFGDPSLRVGGIPGYQMPVPNSPNFIYYDPVTAPVINKDPFLARPFSFGDMTTGTATVRVALPTFSGPVDIYVAIALPDGNIYLFDSNNNLVLFTDLASIVPWRTEQVEPLDQVIFTGDVASLLPGDYWGYVLVVPANTDLNTFNWSTSPYYLWYFKVTLPVS
;
A
#
# COMPACT_ATOMS: atom_id res chain seq x y z
N MET A 1 -27.24 -49.30 -19.18
CA MET A 1 -27.96 -48.26 -18.41
C MET A 1 -26.93 -47.60 -17.50
N LYS A 2 -26.67 -46.29 -17.45
CA LYS A 2 -27.06 -45.10 -18.21
C LYS A 2 -25.80 -44.24 -18.35
N LYS A 3 -25.64 -43.59 -19.50
CA LYS A 3 -24.54 -42.68 -19.86
C LYS A 3 -24.41 -41.54 -18.83
N PHE A 4 -23.28 -41.44 -18.15
CA PHE A 4 -22.85 -40.23 -17.45
C PHE A 4 -22.41 -39.20 -18.49
N ASN A 5 -23.02 -38.02 -18.43
CA ASN A 5 -22.97 -37.01 -19.48
C ASN A 5 -21.77 -36.07 -19.24
N LEU A 6 -20.62 -36.42 -19.83
CA LEU A 6 -19.36 -35.67 -19.82
C LEU A 6 -19.45 -34.23 -20.39
N LYS A 7 -20.62 -33.80 -20.88
CA LYS A 7 -20.86 -32.44 -21.39
C LYS A 7 -21.14 -31.38 -20.32
N LYS A 8 -21.33 -31.75 -19.04
CA LYS A 8 -21.51 -30.77 -17.95
C LYS A 8 -20.22 -30.37 -17.23
N ILE A 9 -19.17 -31.17 -17.30
CA ILE A 9 -17.85 -30.82 -16.73
C ILE A 9 -17.08 -29.90 -17.70
N GLY A 10 -17.27 -30.06 -19.01
CA GLY A 10 -16.66 -29.18 -20.01
C GLY A 10 -17.23 -27.76 -20.05
N LEU A 11 -18.42 -27.50 -19.49
CA LEU A 11 -18.99 -26.16 -19.40
C LEU A 11 -18.52 -25.42 -18.15
N ILE A 12 -18.23 -26.13 -17.05
CA ILE A 12 -17.65 -25.52 -15.83
C ILE A 12 -16.15 -25.26 -16.06
N PHE A 13 -15.45 -26.12 -16.79
CA PHE A 13 -14.06 -25.87 -17.19
C PHE A 13 -13.92 -24.78 -18.28
N MET A 14 -14.90 -24.59 -19.17
CA MET A 14 -14.87 -23.49 -20.16
C MET A 14 -15.43 -22.15 -19.63
N VAL A 15 -16.26 -22.15 -18.60
CA VAL A 15 -16.72 -20.90 -17.95
C VAL A 15 -15.69 -20.36 -16.95
N CYS A 16 -14.75 -21.19 -16.48
CA CYS A 16 -13.60 -20.73 -15.70
C CYS A 16 -12.38 -20.31 -16.55
N LEU A 17 -12.40 -20.53 -17.88
CA LEU A 17 -11.31 -20.17 -18.80
C LEU A 17 -11.65 -18.98 -19.73
N SER A 18 -12.75 -18.28 -19.45
CA SER A 18 -13.04 -16.96 -20.04
C SER A 18 -12.98 -15.84 -19.01
N ILE A 19 -12.35 -16.09 -17.86
CA ILE A 19 -11.86 -15.00 -17.01
C ILE A 19 -10.70 -14.42 -17.82
N TYR A 20 -10.91 -13.18 -18.22
CA TYR A 20 -10.04 -12.31 -18.99
C TYR A 20 -8.57 -12.73 -18.94
N SER A 21 -7.94 -12.73 -20.10
CA SER A 21 -6.51 -12.47 -20.21
C SER A 21 -6.23 -11.16 -19.46
N ILE A 22 -6.00 -11.23 -18.16
CA ILE A 22 -5.44 -10.14 -17.38
C ILE A 22 -3.98 -10.14 -17.82
N SER A 23 -3.71 -9.39 -18.88
CA SER A 23 -2.39 -8.78 -19.01
C SER A 23 -2.09 -8.16 -17.66
N ALA A 24 -0.99 -8.57 -17.02
CA ALA A 24 -0.53 -7.97 -15.78
C ALA A 24 -0.48 -6.45 -16.00
N LEU A 25 -1.46 -5.73 -15.47
CA LEU A 25 -1.44 -4.28 -15.46
C LEU A 25 -0.28 -3.88 -14.53
N ALA A 26 0.54 -2.94 -14.97
CA ALA A 26 1.58 -2.39 -14.11
C ALA A 26 0.98 -1.47 -13.02
N TRP A 27 -0.33 -1.20 -13.08
CA TRP A 27 -1.11 -0.42 -12.11
C TRP A 27 -2.03 -1.35 -11.31
N GLY A 28 -2.53 -0.86 -10.16
CA GLY A 28 -3.31 -1.66 -9.21
C GLY A 28 -4.77 -1.84 -9.60
N PRO A 29 -5.62 -2.39 -8.71
CA PRO A 29 -7.04 -2.54 -9.01
C PRO A 29 -7.76 -1.19 -9.04
N ASP A 30 -8.72 -1.06 -9.95
CA ASP A 30 -9.51 0.15 -10.17
C ASP A 30 -10.29 0.56 -8.89
N ILE A 31 -9.89 1.67 -8.25
CA ILE A 31 -10.53 2.17 -7.03
C ILE A 31 -11.86 2.85 -7.38
N PRO A 32 -13.00 2.43 -6.78
CA PRO A 32 -14.28 3.08 -7.03
C PRO A 32 -14.33 4.48 -6.39
N ILE A 33 -14.58 5.50 -7.22
CA ILE A 33 -14.98 6.84 -6.74
C ILE A 33 -16.49 6.85 -6.52
N TRP A 34 -17.25 6.35 -7.50
CA TRP A 34 -18.71 6.28 -7.46
C TRP A 34 -19.20 5.22 -8.45
N THR A 35 -20.13 4.35 -8.05
CA THR A 35 -20.49 3.16 -8.85
C THR A 35 -21.95 3.13 -9.30
N GLU A 36 -22.76 4.12 -8.93
CA GLU A 36 -24.23 4.04 -8.97
C GLU A 36 -24.87 4.60 -10.26
N GLY A 37 -24.48 4.14 -11.45
CA GLY A 37 -25.19 4.48 -12.70
C GLY A 37 -24.31 5.08 -13.79
N THR A 38 -24.92 5.89 -14.67
CA THR A 38 -24.30 6.39 -15.91
C THR A 38 -23.76 7.80 -15.72
N ILE A 39 -22.47 8.00 -15.96
CA ILE A 39 -21.82 9.31 -15.93
C ILE A 39 -22.08 10.05 -17.23
N ASN A 40 -22.44 11.32 -17.10
CA ASN A 40 -22.67 12.19 -18.24
C ASN A 40 -21.42 13.02 -18.60
N CYS A 41 -20.75 13.60 -17.60
CA CYS A 41 -19.44 14.27 -17.75
C CYS A 41 -18.67 14.32 -16.42
N PHE A 42 -17.34 14.45 -16.46
CA PHE A 42 -16.51 14.77 -15.29
C PHE A 42 -15.25 15.57 -15.66
N ASP A 43 -14.62 16.14 -14.64
CA ASP A 43 -13.25 16.66 -14.71
C ASP A 43 -12.55 16.54 -13.36
N VAL A 44 -11.23 16.62 -13.36
CA VAL A 44 -10.39 16.37 -12.19
C VAL A 44 -9.31 17.42 -12.02
N ASP A 45 -9.02 17.75 -10.77
CA ASP A 45 -7.88 18.59 -10.43
C ASP A 45 -7.42 18.33 -8.99
N TYR A 46 -6.27 18.87 -8.60
CA TYR A 46 -5.61 18.53 -7.34
C TYR A 46 -4.93 19.74 -6.69
N ALA A 47 -4.70 19.63 -5.39
CA ALA A 47 -3.95 20.57 -4.56
C ALA A 47 -2.50 20.06 -4.33
N MET A 48 -1.59 20.99 -4.06
CA MET A 48 -0.17 20.71 -3.78
C MET A 48 0.05 19.92 -2.49
N ASP A 49 -0.94 19.85 -1.60
CA ASP A 49 -0.93 19.00 -0.40
C ASP A 49 -1.25 17.51 -0.68
N GLY A 50 -1.50 17.13 -1.93
CA GLY A 50 -1.87 15.77 -2.32
C GLY A 50 -3.37 15.51 -2.40
N THR A 51 -4.22 16.47 -2.02
CA THR A 51 -5.68 16.33 -2.12
C THR A 51 -6.14 16.32 -3.58
N MET A 52 -6.95 15.34 -3.95
CA MET A 52 -7.54 15.21 -5.28
C MET A 52 -9.03 15.52 -5.26
N PHE A 53 -9.53 16.08 -6.35
CA PHE A 53 -10.94 16.39 -6.53
C PHE A 53 -11.46 15.88 -7.87
N VAL A 54 -12.66 15.32 -7.85
CA VAL A 54 -13.42 14.89 -9.03
C VAL A 54 -14.78 15.57 -8.98
N ALA A 55 -15.12 16.35 -10.01
CA ALA A 55 -16.44 16.95 -10.18
C ALA A 55 -17.15 16.30 -11.37
N PHE A 56 -18.38 15.81 -11.16
CA PHE A 56 -19.10 15.06 -12.20
C PHE A 56 -20.61 15.23 -12.13
N GLN A 57 -21.29 14.89 -13.22
CA GLN A 57 -22.75 14.80 -13.29
C GLN A 57 -23.20 13.42 -13.75
N VAL A 58 -24.21 12.88 -13.07
CA VAL A 58 -24.89 11.65 -13.44
C VAL A 58 -25.97 11.97 -14.49
N GLU A 59 -26.15 11.10 -15.47
CA GLU A 59 -27.14 11.27 -16.54
C GLU A 59 -28.54 11.51 -15.96
N GLY A 60 -29.16 12.61 -16.37
CA GLY A 60 -30.50 13.02 -15.90
C GLY A 60 -30.54 13.80 -14.59
N GLU A 61 -29.42 13.96 -13.85
CA GLU A 61 -29.38 14.77 -12.62
C GLU A 61 -29.19 16.26 -12.92
N ASP A 62 -29.89 17.13 -12.18
CA ASP A 62 -29.79 18.59 -12.25
C ASP A 62 -28.82 19.17 -11.20
N LYS A 63 -27.80 18.39 -10.82
CA LYS A 63 -26.75 18.76 -9.87
C LYS A 63 -25.38 18.29 -10.35
N ILE A 64 -24.32 18.90 -9.80
CA ILE A 64 -22.94 18.48 -9.99
C ILE A 64 -22.44 17.94 -8.66
N ARG A 65 -21.97 16.69 -8.65
CA ARG A 65 -21.36 16.03 -7.51
C ARG A 65 -19.88 16.35 -7.45
N ILE A 66 -19.33 16.44 -6.25
CA ILE A 66 -17.91 16.67 -6.02
C ILE A 66 -17.45 15.61 -5.03
N TYR A 67 -16.41 14.87 -5.38
CA TYR A 67 -15.74 13.92 -4.50
C TYR A 67 -14.31 14.41 -4.25
N GLN A 68 -13.82 14.16 -3.05
CA GLN A 68 -12.44 14.45 -2.66
C GLN A 68 -11.74 13.18 -2.17
N SER A 69 -10.45 13.08 -2.44
CA SER A 69 -9.54 12.13 -1.79
C SER A 69 -8.42 12.90 -1.10
N LYS A 70 -8.13 12.54 0.15
CA LYS A 70 -7.05 13.12 0.97
C LYS A 70 -5.90 12.14 1.23
N ASP A 71 -5.99 10.96 0.63
CA ASP A 71 -5.10 9.83 0.82
C ASP A 71 -4.61 9.33 -0.54
N HIS A 72 -4.21 10.26 -1.41
CA HIS A 72 -3.59 9.96 -2.70
C HIS A 72 -4.45 9.08 -3.64
N GLY A 73 -5.78 9.13 -3.49
CA GLY A 73 -6.75 8.42 -4.32
C GLY A 73 -7.22 7.07 -3.76
N PHE A 74 -6.74 6.66 -2.57
CA PHE A 74 -7.11 5.39 -1.94
C PHE A 74 -8.55 5.34 -1.43
N SER A 75 -9.11 6.48 -1.02
CA SER A 75 -10.53 6.61 -0.67
C SER A 75 -11.10 7.94 -1.14
N TRP A 76 -12.40 7.93 -1.46
CA TRP A 76 -13.10 9.08 -2.00
C TRP A 76 -14.37 9.37 -1.19
N THR A 77 -14.56 10.63 -0.82
CA THR A 77 -15.71 11.10 -0.02
C THR A 77 -16.49 12.14 -0.80
N GLU A 78 -17.82 11.98 -0.87
CA GLU A 78 -18.72 12.99 -1.45
C GLU A 78 -18.75 14.25 -0.60
N MET A 79 -18.62 15.40 -1.24
CA MET A 79 -18.82 16.72 -0.69
C MET A 79 -20.25 17.22 -0.98
N ASN A 80 -20.65 18.36 -0.42
CA ASN A 80 -21.95 18.94 -0.76
C ASN A 80 -22.05 19.18 -2.28
N PRO A 81 -23.04 18.60 -2.97
CA PRO A 81 -23.19 18.79 -4.40
C PRO A 81 -23.57 20.24 -4.72
N ILE A 82 -23.15 20.72 -5.89
CA ILE A 82 -23.62 21.99 -6.45
C ILE A 82 -25.04 21.74 -6.99
N THR A 83 -26.01 22.40 -6.38
CA THR A 83 -27.44 22.31 -6.74
C THR A 83 -27.99 23.67 -7.15
N ASN A 84 -29.12 23.71 -7.85
CA ASN A 84 -29.79 24.97 -8.18
C ASN A 84 -30.19 25.76 -6.91
N PRO A 85 -29.61 26.94 -6.62
CA PRO A 85 -29.89 27.66 -5.38
C PRO A 85 -31.10 28.59 -5.54
N TRP A 86 -32.29 28.15 -5.11
CA TRP A 86 -33.50 28.97 -4.93
C TRP A 86 -34.09 29.67 -6.18
N VAL A 87 -35.34 30.12 -6.06
CA VAL A 87 -36.15 30.69 -7.16
C VAL A 87 -35.47 31.92 -7.78
N GLY A 88 -35.11 31.83 -9.07
CA GLY A 88 -34.55 32.93 -9.87
C GLY A 88 -33.08 32.79 -10.26
N THR A 89 -32.40 31.71 -9.86
CA THR A 89 -31.06 31.35 -10.34
C THR A 89 -31.12 30.43 -11.55
N GLN A 90 -30.06 30.43 -12.36
CA GLN A 90 -30.02 29.73 -13.64
C GLN A 90 -29.81 28.22 -13.43
N THR A 91 -30.61 27.41 -14.12
CA THR A 91 -30.69 25.95 -13.92
C THR A 91 -29.47 25.22 -14.49
N ILE A 92 -28.79 24.45 -13.63
CA ILE A 92 -27.87 23.36 -13.98
C ILE A 92 -28.65 22.39 -14.89
N PRO A 93 -28.23 22.20 -16.16
CA PRO A 93 -28.90 21.28 -17.08
C PRO A 93 -28.81 19.84 -16.58
N SER A 94 -29.81 19.02 -16.88
CA SER A 94 -29.82 17.61 -16.48
C SER A 94 -28.81 16.73 -17.24
N ASN A 95 -28.20 17.27 -18.30
CA ASN A 95 -27.25 16.56 -19.17
C ASN A 95 -26.16 17.51 -19.72
N ILE A 96 -25.31 18.03 -18.84
CA ILE A 96 -24.13 18.82 -19.15
C ILE A 96 -23.17 18.04 -20.06
N LEU A 97 -22.81 18.60 -21.21
CA LEU A 97 -21.94 17.91 -22.16
C LEU A 97 -20.47 17.89 -21.72
N ARG A 98 -20.04 18.88 -20.94
CA ARG A 98 -18.65 19.04 -20.51
C ARG A 98 -18.54 19.88 -19.25
N LEU A 99 -17.59 19.49 -18.40
CA LEU A 99 -17.20 20.18 -17.19
C LEU A 99 -15.70 20.50 -17.22
N LYS A 100 -15.29 21.59 -16.56
CA LYS A 100 -13.89 21.83 -16.18
C LYS A 100 -13.75 22.16 -14.70
N LEU A 101 -12.69 21.69 -14.07
CA LEU A 101 -12.39 21.88 -12.66
C LEU A 101 -11.02 22.54 -12.46
N ILE A 102 -10.96 23.54 -11.59
CA ILE A 102 -9.71 24.17 -11.13
C ILE A 102 -9.71 24.22 -9.60
N VAL A 103 -8.59 23.84 -9.00
CA VAL A 103 -8.27 24.11 -7.59
C VAL A 103 -7.52 25.43 -7.49
N ASP A 104 -8.08 26.39 -6.74
CA ASP A 104 -7.46 27.67 -6.36
C ASP A 104 -7.04 27.60 -4.89
N GLU A 105 -5.83 27.12 -4.65
CA GLU A 105 -5.30 26.87 -3.31
C GLU A 105 -5.09 28.17 -2.52
N ASP A 106 -4.65 29.25 -3.19
CA ASP A 106 -4.44 30.56 -2.59
C ASP A 106 -5.73 31.10 -1.94
N ARG A 107 -6.89 30.71 -2.47
CA ARG A 107 -8.22 31.10 -1.98
C ARG A 107 -8.97 29.99 -1.25
N ASN A 108 -8.44 28.77 -1.24
CA ASN A 108 -9.10 27.57 -0.71
C ASN A 108 -10.49 27.35 -1.35
N GLU A 109 -10.52 27.34 -2.68
CA GLU A 109 -11.74 27.25 -3.49
C GLU A 109 -11.60 26.27 -4.66
N LEU A 110 -12.72 25.69 -5.08
CA LEU A 110 -12.84 24.99 -6.38
C LEU A 110 -13.62 25.88 -7.35
N LYS A 111 -13.20 25.92 -8.62
CA LYS A 111 -13.94 26.59 -9.70
C LYS A 111 -14.41 25.53 -10.70
N VAL A 112 -15.72 25.40 -10.86
CA VAL A 112 -16.37 24.41 -11.71
C VAL A 112 -17.04 25.12 -12.89
N PHE A 113 -16.63 24.82 -14.11
CA PHE A 113 -17.11 25.47 -15.33
C PHE A 113 -17.96 24.51 -16.14
N HIS A 114 -19.10 24.97 -16.64
CA HIS A 114 -19.98 24.21 -17.54
C HIS A 114 -20.84 25.16 -18.37
N LEU A 115 -21.62 24.62 -19.30
CA LEU A 115 -22.66 25.40 -19.99
C LEU A 115 -24.00 25.28 -19.29
N ASP A 116 -24.77 26.37 -19.34
CA ASP A 116 -26.19 26.35 -19.00
C ASP A 116 -27.05 25.76 -20.13
N GLY A 117 -28.36 25.68 -19.90
CA GLY A 117 -29.32 25.12 -20.87
C GLY A 117 -29.52 25.97 -22.13
N GLU A 118 -29.00 27.19 -22.15
CA GLU A 118 -29.06 28.12 -23.30
C GLU A 118 -27.71 28.21 -24.04
N GLY A 119 -26.68 27.48 -23.58
CA GLY A 119 -25.36 27.43 -24.19
C GLY A 119 -24.39 28.53 -23.74
N TYR A 120 -24.69 29.27 -22.66
CA TYR A 120 -23.75 30.22 -22.09
C TYR A 120 -22.79 29.54 -21.12
N LEU A 121 -21.54 30.02 -21.10
CA LEU A 121 -20.52 29.55 -20.19
C LEU A 121 -20.77 30.08 -18.78
N TYR A 122 -20.80 29.17 -17.82
CA TYR A 122 -21.07 29.43 -16.41
C TYR A 122 -19.94 28.86 -15.53
N MET A 123 -19.69 29.52 -14.41
CA MET A 123 -18.73 29.09 -13.41
C MET A 123 -19.40 29.08 -12.04
N HIS A 124 -19.24 27.97 -11.32
CA HIS A 124 -19.49 27.89 -9.90
C HIS A 124 -18.20 28.04 -9.12
N GLN A 125 -18.21 28.91 -8.10
CA GLN A 125 -17.13 29.03 -7.13
C GLN A 125 -17.57 28.32 -5.86
N TYR A 126 -16.85 27.26 -5.49
CA TYR A 126 -17.15 26.40 -4.34
C TYR A 126 -16.13 26.65 -3.24
N TYR A 127 -16.60 27.10 -2.08
CA TYR A 127 -15.76 27.48 -0.94
C TYR A 127 -15.48 26.26 -0.06
N LEU A 128 -14.22 25.82 0.00
CA LEU A 128 -13.83 24.61 0.75
C LEU A 128 -13.91 24.80 2.28
N SER A 129 -13.88 26.04 2.76
CA SER A 129 -13.90 26.37 4.20
C SER A 129 -15.27 26.23 4.87
N TYR A 130 -16.38 26.34 4.13
CA TYR A 130 -17.75 26.23 4.67
C TYR A 130 -18.74 25.54 3.73
N TRP A 131 -18.23 24.86 2.70
CA TRP A 131 -18.96 23.95 1.80
C TRP A 131 -20.21 24.54 1.19
N ASN A 132 -20.04 25.74 0.63
CA ASN A 132 -21.08 26.49 -0.05
C ASN A 132 -20.57 26.95 -1.42
N PHE A 133 -21.46 27.43 -2.28
CA PHE A 133 -21.09 27.87 -3.63
C PHE A 133 -21.84 29.12 -4.09
N SER A 134 -21.23 29.81 -5.04
CA SER A 134 -21.82 30.92 -5.80
C SER A 134 -21.72 30.62 -7.31
N GLY A 135 -22.45 31.37 -8.14
CA GLY A 135 -22.55 31.13 -9.58
C GLY A 135 -22.41 32.41 -10.39
N HIS A 136 -21.66 32.35 -11.49
CA HIS A 136 -21.34 33.48 -12.35
C HIS A 136 -21.40 33.08 -13.83
N ARG A 137 -22.22 33.79 -14.62
CA ARG A 137 -22.20 33.68 -16.09
C ARG A 137 -20.98 34.41 -16.63
N LEU A 138 -20.18 33.72 -17.43
CA LEU A 138 -18.93 34.23 -17.99
C LEU A 138 -19.10 34.78 -19.40
N SER A 139 -19.82 34.06 -20.27
CA SER A 139 -19.99 34.49 -21.65
C SER A 139 -21.15 35.47 -21.81
N ASP A 140 -20.97 36.43 -22.69
CA ASP A 140 -21.99 37.39 -23.14
C ASP A 140 -22.85 36.83 -24.27
N THR A 141 -22.40 35.74 -24.89
CA THR A 141 -23.02 35.05 -26.03
C THR A 141 -22.99 33.53 -25.81
N PRO A 142 -23.92 32.76 -26.40
CA PRO A 142 -23.83 31.31 -26.42
C PRO A 142 -22.55 30.87 -27.13
N ILE A 143 -21.83 29.93 -26.53
CA ILE A 143 -20.60 29.39 -27.11
C ILE A 143 -20.92 28.17 -27.98
N ILE A 144 -20.00 27.80 -28.87
CA ILE A 144 -20.19 26.63 -29.73
C ILE A 144 -20.09 25.38 -28.89
N GLU A 145 -21.20 24.62 -28.80
CA GLU A 145 -21.31 23.30 -28.17
C GLU A 145 -20.73 23.20 -26.76
N SER A 146 -19.46 22.89 -26.58
CA SER A 146 -18.74 22.96 -25.30
C SER A 146 -17.27 23.28 -25.55
N SER A 147 -17.03 24.19 -26.49
CA SER A 147 -15.71 24.57 -27.03
C SER A 147 -14.85 25.40 -26.09
N PHE A 148 -14.94 25.19 -24.77
CA PHE A 148 -14.19 25.96 -23.78
C PHE A 148 -13.07 25.15 -23.14
N ASP A 149 -12.02 25.82 -22.65
CA ASP A 149 -10.99 25.21 -21.82
C ASP A 149 -10.44 26.24 -20.84
N VAL A 150 -9.81 25.77 -19.76
CA VAL A 150 -9.35 26.62 -18.67
C VAL A 150 -7.94 26.25 -18.23
N THR A 151 -7.19 27.25 -17.75
CA THR A 151 -5.91 27.03 -17.08
C THR A 151 -5.78 27.97 -15.90
N PHE A 152 -4.96 27.60 -14.92
CA PHE A 152 -4.70 28.40 -13.73
C PHE A 152 -3.23 28.79 -13.63
N LYS A 153 -2.98 30.09 -13.56
CA LYS A 153 -1.69 30.68 -13.22
C LYS A 153 -1.91 31.49 -11.94
N PRO A 154 -1.58 30.97 -10.75
CA PRO A 154 -1.86 31.64 -9.49
C PRO A 154 -1.52 33.14 -9.51
N PRO A 155 -2.44 34.04 -9.09
CA PRO A 155 -3.82 33.79 -8.61
C PRO A 155 -4.92 33.98 -9.69
N THR A 156 -4.55 33.88 -10.97
CA THR A 156 -5.40 34.19 -12.14
C THR A 156 -5.76 32.93 -12.91
N PHE A 157 -7.04 32.69 -13.14
CA PHE A 157 -7.47 31.72 -14.15
C PHE A 157 -7.67 32.39 -15.51
N TYR A 158 -7.47 31.62 -16.56
CA TYR A 158 -7.77 31.99 -17.94
C TYR A 158 -8.79 31.00 -18.49
N VAL A 159 -9.67 31.52 -19.35
CA VAL A 159 -10.68 30.71 -20.04
C VAL A 159 -10.72 31.09 -21.50
N VAL A 160 -10.69 30.08 -22.36
CA VAL A 160 -10.82 30.21 -23.81
C VAL A 160 -12.12 29.57 -24.27
N TRP A 161 -12.76 30.13 -25.30
CA TRP A 161 -13.85 29.45 -26.01
C TRP A 161 -13.98 29.89 -27.46
N LEU A 162 -14.77 29.13 -28.24
CA LEU A 162 -15.17 29.49 -29.60
C LEU A 162 -16.65 29.92 -29.64
N GLU A 163 -16.94 30.97 -30.41
CA GLU A 163 -18.30 31.46 -30.68
C GLU A 163 -18.56 31.55 -32.20
N ASP A 164 -19.84 31.51 -32.57
CA ASP A 164 -20.23 31.67 -33.97
C ASP A 164 -20.04 33.13 -34.43
N ALA A 165 -19.38 33.33 -35.58
CA ALA A 165 -19.15 34.65 -36.18
C ALA A 165 -19.75 34.80 -37.59
N GLY A 166 -20.71 33.92 -37.92
CA GLY A 166 -21.42 33.87 -39.20
C GLY A 166 -20.93 32.74 -40.11
N THR A 167 -21.57 32.60 -41.27
CA THR A 167 -21.30 31.52 -42.22
C THR A 167 -19.81 31.44 -42.58
N GLY A 168 -19.20 30.29 -42.32
CA GLY A 168 -17.80 30.01 -42.64
C GLY A 168 -16.76 30.67 -41.73
N ARG A 169 -17.17 31.29 -40.61
CA ARG A 169 -16.24 31.97 -39.69
C ARG A 169 -16.59 31.72 -38.23
N LYS A 170 -15.58 31.42 -37.41
CA LYS A 170 -15.69 31.37 -35.95
C LYS A 170 -14.89 32.49 -35.31
N LYS A 171 -15.13 32.74 -34.03
CA LYS A 171 -14.34 33.68 -33.24
C LYS A 171 -13.84 33.01 -31.98
N ILE A 172 -12.54 33.14 -31.71
CA ILE A 172 -11.93 32.71 -30.46
C ILE A 172 -11.95 33.88 -29.48
N ARG A 173 -12.31 33.61 -28.22
CA ARG A 173 -12.32 34.56 -27.11
C ARG A 173 -11.43 34.02 -26.00
N ILE A 174 -10.58 34.87 -25.43
CA ILE A 174 -9.81 34.53 -24.22
C ILE A 174 -10.09 35.60 -23.17
N PHE A 175 -10.47 35.15 -21.98
CA PHE A 175 -10.71 35.99 -20.82
C PHE A 175 -9.79 35.57 -19.68
N ARG A 176 -9.50 36.51 -18.79
CA ARG A 176 -8.71 36.29 -17.58
C ARG A 176 -9.43 36.84 -16.36
N SER A 177 -9.22 36.20 -15.23
CA SER A 177 -9.68 36.72 -13.94
C SER A 177 -8.71 37.76 -13.38
N SER A 178 -9.25 38.68 -12.60
CA SER A 178 -8.49 39.71 -11.89
C SER A 178 -9.22 40.06 -10.60
N LEU A 179 -8.48 40.30 -9.54
CA LEU A 179 -9.07 40.73 -8.28
C LEU A 179 -9.14 42.26 -8.25
N VAL A 180 -10.36 42.80 -8.18
CA VAL A 180 -10.60 44.24 -8.07
C VAL A 180 -11.10 44.52 -6.66
N CYS A 181 -10.28 45.24 -5.89
CA CYS A 181 -10.59 45.59 -4.50
C CYS A 181 -11.11 47.03 -4.40
N GLY A 182 -12.27 47.18 -3.76
CA GLY A 182 -12.89 48.47 -3.45
C GLY A 182 -13.23 48.60 -1.97
N ALA A 183 -14.01 49.64 -1.63
CA ALA A 183 -14.43 49.89 -0.24
C ALA A 183 -15.28 48.77 0.37
N ASP A 184 -15.97 47.99 -0.47
CA ASP A 184 -16.87 46.90 -0.06
C ASP A 184 -16.20 45.50 -0.16
N GLY A 185 -14.87 45.45 -0.23
CA GLY A 185 -14.09 44.22 -0.39
C GLY A 185 -13.58 43.98 -1.81
N CYS A 186 -12.98 42.82 -2.01
CA CYS A 186 -12.42 42.39 -3.29
C CYS A 186 -13.41 41.52 -4.05
N LYS A 187 -13.58 41.78 -5.36
CA LYS A 187 -14.40 40.98 -6.27
C LYS A 187 -13.55 40.45 -7.41
N GLU A 188 -13.81 39.22 -7.81
CA GLU A 188 -13.19 38.66 -9.00
C GLU A 188 -13.91 39.20 -10.23
N GLU A 189 -13.19 39.96 -11.05
CA GLU A 189 -13.64 40.47 -12.34
C GLU A 189 -13.00 39.66 -13.47
N ILE A 190 -13.80 39.34 -14.48
CA ILE A 190 -13.40 38.52 -15.61
C ILE A 190 -13.48 39.41 -16.85
N SER A 191 -12.34 39.57 -17.53
CA SER A 191 -12.21 40.52 -18.63
C SER A 191 -11.56 39.87 -19.85
N GLN A 192 -11.98 40.32 -21.04
CA GLN A 192 -11.43 39.84 -22.29
C GLN A 192 -9.99 40.33 -22.46
N CYS A 193 -9.07 39.40 -22.70
CA CYS A 193 -7.68 39.72 -23.03
C CYS A 193 -7.32 39.41 -24.49
N TYR A 194 -8.13 38.60 -25.20
CA TYR A 194 -7.94 38.34 -26.63
C TYR A 194 -9.25 38.04 -27.34
N SER A 195 -9.32 38.42 -28.62
CA SER A 195 -10.41 38.06 -29.51
C SER A 195 -9.96 38.11 -30.97
N GLN A 196 -10.31 37.08 -31.74
CA GLN A 196 -10.00 37.03 -33.17
C GLN A 196 -11.05 36.24 -33.93
N THR A 197 -11.46 36.73 -35.10
CA THR A 197 -12.29 35.99 -36.06
C THR A 197 -11.40 35.30 -37.08
N PHE A 198 -11.71 34.05 -37.40
CA PHE A 198 -10.97 33.22 -38.34
C PHE A 198 -11.92 32.39 -39.21
N ASP A 199 -11.43 31.94 -40.37
CA ASP A 199 -12.19 31.11 -41.30
C ASP A 199 -12.29 29.67 -40.78
N TRP A 200 -13.44 29.04 -40.99
CA TRP A 200 -13.77 27.71 -40.44
C TRP A 200 -14.86 27.03 -41.27
N THR A 201 -14.83 25.70 -41.35
CA THR A 201 -15.86 24.87 -41.99
C THR A 201 -16.32 23.77 -41.03
N GLU A 202 -17.46 23.14 -41.32
CA GLU A 202 -17.97 22.04 -40.50
C GLU A 202 -17.06 20.82 -40.43
N ALA A 203 -16.05 20.74 -41.30
CA ALA A 203 -15.04 19.70 -41.27
C ALA A 203 -14.02 19.91 -40.16
N GLU A 204 -13.74 21.14 -39.71
CA GLU A 204 -12.74 21.40 -38.66
C GLU A 204 -13.24 21.05 -37.26
N GLY A 205 -12.28 20.75 -36.37
CA GLY A 205 -12.51 20.60 -34.94
C GLY A 205 -13.19 21.83 -34.32
N LYS A 206 -13.88 21.58 -33.21
CA LYS A 206 -14.68 22.59 -32.49
C LYS A 206 -14.06 22.97 -31.15
N ARG A 207 -12.92 22.39 -30.76
CA ARG A 207 -12.28 22.67 -29.47
C ARG A 207 -11.15 23.69 -29.58
N ALA A 208 -11.00 24.44 -28.51
CA ALA A 208 -9.79 25.19 -28.19
C ALA A 208 -9.24 24.65 -26.86
N SER A 209 -7.92 24.71 -26.68
CA SER A 209 -7.26 24.32 -25.43
C SER A 209 -6.27 25.39 -24.99
N ILE A 210 -6.10 25.55 -23.67
CA ILE A 210 -5.21 26.56 -23.08
C ILE A 210 -4.34 25.97 -21.97
N ALA A 211 -3.06 26.33 -21.95
CA ALA A 211 -2.13 25.96 -20.87
C ALA A 211 -1.23 27.12 -20.47
N TRP A 212 -0.91 27.20 -19.19
CA TRP A 212 0.12 28.08 -18.64
C TRP A 212 1.49 27.40 -18.68
N GLY A 213 2.47 28.05 -19.31
CA GLY A 213 3.87 27.68 -19.27
C GLY A 213 4.68 28.72 -18.49
N PRO A 214 5.27 28.37 -17.34
CA PRO A 214 6.00 29.34 -16.54
C PRO A 214 7.21 29.95 -17.27
N PRO A 215 7.67 31.13 -16.80
CA PRO A 215 6.99 31.97 -15.82
C PRO A 215 5.82 32.76 -16.42
N ASN A 216 5.89 33.12 -17.70
CA ASN A 216 5.02 34.16 -18.29
C ASN A 216 4.24 33.72 -19.53
N ASN A 217 4.41 32.48 -19.99
CA ASN A 217 3.86 32.02 -21.26
C ASN A 217 2.44 31.48 -21.10
N LEU A 218 1.57 31.83 -22.04
CA LEU A 218 0.26 31.18 -22.24
C LEU A 218 0.22 30.65 -23.65
N TYR A 219 -0.20 29.39 -23.79
CA TYR A 219 -0.33 28.70 -25.06
C TYR A 219 -1.79 28.37 -25.28
N VAL A 220 -2.34 28.73 -26.44
CA VAL A 220 -3.70 28.38 -26.85
C VAL A 220 -3.68 27.72 -28.21
N ALA A 221 -4.22 26.51 -28.31
CA ALA A 221 -4.31 25.77 -29.55
C ALA A 221 -5.76 25.68 -30.03
N TYR A 222 -6.00 25.89 -31.33
CA TYR A 222 -7.32 25.73 -31.96
C TYR A 222 -7.19 25.34 -33.44
N SER A 223 -8.23 24.72 -34.00
CA SER A 223 -8.31 24.36 -35.43
C SER A 223 -9.04 25.44 -36.24
N GLY A 224 -8.56 25.72 -37.45
CA GLY A 224 -9.20 26.64 -38.39
C GLY A 224 -9.02 26.21 -39.85
N HIS A 225 -9.67 26.95 -40.75
CA HIS A 225 -9.62 26.73 -42.19
C HIS A 225 -8.80 27.82 -42.88
N THR A 226 -8.08 27.43 -43.92
CA THR A 226 -7.34 28.32 -44.81
C THR A 226 -7.85 28.19 -46.25
N ALA A 227 -7.35 29.01 -47.17
CA ALA A 227 -7.70 28.91 -48.58
C ALA A 227 -7.35 27.56 -49.23
N THR A 228 -6.43 26.78 -48.64
CA THR A 228 -5.91 25.53 -49.24
C THR A 228 -6.13 24.28 -48.38
N GLY A 229 -6.73 24.40 -47.20
CA GLY A 229 -6.95 23.26 -46.30
C GLY A 229 -7.11 23.65 -44.84
N SER A 230 -7.02 22.68 -43.93
CA SER A 230 -7.19 22.90 -42.49
C SER A 230 -5.85 23.06 -41.80
N ALA A 231 -5.83 23.81 -40.69
CA ALA A 231 -4.62 24.07 -39.93
C ALA A 231 -4.85 24.05 -38.41
N ILE A 232 -3.78 23.73 -37.67
CA ILE A 232 -3.69 24.00 -36.23
C ILE A 232 -2.99 25.33 -36.01
N TYR A 233 -3.64 26.22 -35.26
CA TYR A 233 -3.12 27.50 -34.84
C TYR A 233 -2.69 27.44 -33.38
N LEU A 234 -1.54 28.05 -33.10
CA LEU A 234 -1.03 28.30 -31.76
C LEU A 234 -0.99 29.80 -31.51
N LEU A 235 -1.73 30.27 -30.50
CA LEU A 235 -1.52 31.58 -29.92
C LEU A 235 -0.54 31.47 -28.76
N LYS A 236 0.45 32.35 -28.74
CA LYS A 236 1.38 32.50 -27.62
C LYS A 236 1.33 33.92 -27.08
N SER A 237 1.16 34.04 -25.77
CA SER A 237 1.45 35.28 -25.03
C SER A 237 2.64 35.03 -24.12
N SER A 238 3.56 35.98 -24.03
CA SER A 238 4.73 35.92 -23.13
C SER A 238 4.69 36.96 -22.01
N ASP A 239 3.53 37.60 -21.82
CA ASP A 239 3.29 38.72 -20.90
C ASP A 239 1.91 38.60 -20.24
N TRP A 240 1.54 37.37 -19.87
CA TRP A 240 0.33 37.04 -19.12
C TRP A 240 -0.98 37.46 -19.81
N GLY A 241 -1.00 37.39 -21.13
CA GLY A 241 -2.15 37.68 -21.99
C GLY A 241 -2.29 39.14 -22.39
N SER A 242 -1.24 39.97 -22.23
CA SER A 242 -1.30 41.39 -22.61
C SER A 242 -1.04 41.58 -24.11
N THR A 243 -0.15 40.78 -24.68
CA THR A 243 0.11 40.68 -26.12
C THR A 243 0.06 39.23 -26.56
N TRP A 244 -0.34 39.01 -27.81
CA TRP A 244 -0.53 37.69 -28.38
C TRP A 244 0.09 37.63 -29.77
N THR A 245 0.77 36.53 -30.04
CA THR A 245 1.28 36.16 -31.35
C THR A 245 0.57 34.91 -31.82
N GLN A 246 0.31 34.80 -33.12
CA GLN A 246 -0.29 33.62 -33.73
C GLN A 246 0.72 32.96 -34.66
N GLN A 247 0.82 31.64 -34.56
CA GLN A 247 1.60 30.81 -35.44
C GLN A 247 0.70 29.71 -36.04
N GLU A 248 0.81 29.52 -37.35
CA GLU A 248 0.29 28.32 -38.03
C GLU A 248 1.33 27.19 -37.83
N LEU A 249 0.92 26.08 -37.21
CA LEU A 249 1.82 24.96 -36.95
C LEU A 249 1.86 24.02 -38.15
N LYS A 250 0.75 23.31 -38.41
CA LYS A 250 0.64 22.32 -39.47
C LYS A 250 -0.55 22.63 -40.37
N HIS A 251 -0.32 22.53 -41.68
CA HIS A 251 -1.29 22.78 -42.75
C HIS A 251 -1.27 21.61 -43.73
N ASP A 252 -2.44 21.01 -43.95
CA ASP A 252 -2.67 20.12 -45.09
C ASP A 252 -4.15 20.11 -45.51
N ASN A 253 -4.48 19.29 -46.50
CA ASN A 253 -5.83 19.21 -47.06
C ASN A 253 -6.78 18.35 -46.21
N TYR A 254 -6.32 17.79 -45.10
CA TYR A 254 -7.12 16.96 -44.22
C TYR A 254 -7.59 17.78 -43.02
N PRO A 255 -8.85 17.61 -42.60
CA PRO A 255 -9.35 18.25 -41.40
C PRO A 255 -8.49 17.98 -40.17
N LYS A 256 -8.40 18.97 -39.28
CA LYS A 256 -7.69 18.88 -38.00
C LYS A 256 -8.67 19.04 -36.85
N TYR A 257 -8.52 18.19 -35.85
CA TYR A 257 -9.51 18.01 -34.80
C TYR A 257 -8.89 18.23 -33.42
N ASP A 258 -9.61 19.03 -32.64
CA ASP A 258 -9.58 19.08 -31.18
C ASP A 258 -8.18 19.16 -30.54
N PRO A 259 -7.40 20.20 -30.87
CA PRO A 259 -6.07 20.34 -30.33
C PRO A 259 -6.08 20.52 -28.81
N ARG A 260 -5.12 19.87 -28.17
CA ARG A 260 -4.79 19.92 -26.75
C ARG A 260 -3.45 20.57 -26.57
N VAL A 261 -3.29 21.35 -25.50
CA VAL A 261 -1.99 21.91 -25.14
C VAL A 261 -1.66 21.67 -23.67
N ALA A 262 -0.43 21.24 -23.41
CA ALA A 262 0.17 21.23 -22.08
C ALA A 262 1.58 21.83 -22.16
N ALA A 263 2.05 22.41 -21.07
CA ALA A 263 3.36 23.05 -21.01
C ALA A 263 4.11 22.62 -19.75
N ALA A 264 5.41 22.35 -19.90
CA ALA A 264 6.25 21.91 -18.79
C ALA A 264 6.36 23.02 -17.75
N ASN A 265 6.33 22.67 -16.47
CA ASN A 265 6.40 23.63 -15.37
C ASN A 265 7.85 23.96 -14.99
N VAL A 266 8.63 24.46 -15.94
CA VAL A 266 10.06 24.81 -15.79
C VAL A 266 10.35 26.16 -16.43
N ASP A 267 11.51 26.75 -16.11
CA ASP A 267 12.05 27.89 -16.86
C ASP A 267 12.20 27.56 -18.35
N ASN A 268 11.86 28.51 -19.22
CA ASN A 268 11.80 28.30 -20.67
C ASN A 268 10.87 27.14 -21.06
N SER A 269 9.70 27.09 -20.42
CA SER A 269 8.66 26.09 -20.62
C SER A 269 8.39 25.76 -22.09
N GLY A 270 8.67 24.51 -22.47
CA GLY A 270 8.24 23.90 -23.71
C GLY A 270 6.76 23.49 -23.64
N ALA A 271 6.09 23.50 -24.80
CA ALA A 271 4.69 23.14 -24.94
C ALA A 271 4.50 22.01 -25.96
N TRP A 272 3.57 21.11 -25.64
CA TRP A 272 3.15 20.00 -26.47
C TRP A 272 1.74 20.29 -26.97
N ILE A 273 1.56 20.29 -28.28
CA ILE A 273 0.29 20.49 -28.95
C ILE A 273 -0.09 19.19 -29.63
N LEU A 274 -1.14 18.54 -29.14
CA LEU A 274 -1.58 17.24 -29.61
C LEU A 274 -2.94 17.36 -30.31
N TYR A 275 -3.13 16.73 -31.45
CA TYR A 275 -4.36 16.86 -32.23
C TYR A 275 -4.67 15.61 -33.06
N ASN A 276 -5.96 15.41 -33.31
CA ASN A 276 -6.49 14.32 -34.12
C ASN A 276 -6.46 14.71 -35.61
N VAL A 277 -6.16 13.72 -36.47
CA VAL A 277 -6.08 13.89 -37.93
C VAL A 277 -7.02 12.96 -38.71
N ASP A 278 -7.52 11.90 -38.09
CA ASP A 278 -8.63 11.09 -38.59
C ASP A 278 -9.59 10.77 -37.41
N ARG A 279 -10.87 10.56 -37.71
CA ARG A 279 -11.95 10.23 -36.77
C ARG A 279 -12.66 8.96 -37.26
N GLY A 280 -12.00 7.79 -37.18
CA GLY A 280 -12.61 6.52 -37.60
C GLY A 280 -12.05 5.88 -38.87
N GLY A 281 -10.75 6.04 -39.16
CA GLY A 281 -9.99 5.17 -40.06
C GLY A 281 -10.29 5.19 -41.57
N ALA A 282 -10.83 6.27 -42.13
CA ALA A 282 -11.24 6.28 -43.55
C ALA A 282 -10.91 7.56 -44.34
N GLN A 283 -10.33 8.60 -43.73
CA GLN A 283 -10.16 9.89 -44.42
C GLN A 283 -8.74 10.15 -44.94
N VAL A 284 -7.72 9.49 -44.39
CA VAL A 284 -6.32 9.66 -44.83
C VAL A 284 -5.76 8.33 -45.37
N PRO A 285 -5.03 8.31 -46.51
CA PRO A 285 -4.36 7.10 -47.02
C PRO A 285 -3.26 6.52 -46.08
N ARG A 286 -3.00 7.18 -44.95
CA ARG A 286 -2.04 6.80 -43.92
C ARG A 286 -2.85 6.50 -42.65
N ARG A 287 -2.62 5.35 -42.02
CA ARG A 287 -3.12 5.00 -40.67
C ARG A 287 -2.43 5.89 -39.62
N ILE A 288 -2.77 7.17 -39.60
CA ILE A 288 -2.27 8.13 -38.62
C ILE A 288 -3.47 8.82 -38.04
N ASP A 289 -3.73 8.62 -36.74
CA ASP A 289 -4.88 9.20 -36.05
C ASP A 289 -4.46 10.39 -35.17
N LEU A 290 -3.28 10.31 -34.54
CA LEU A 290 -2.77 11.30 -33.61
C LEU A 290 -1.43 11.89 -34.04
N GLN A 291 -1.35 13.22 -34.02
CA GLN A 291 -0.12 13.97 -34.27
C GLN A 291 0.21 14.93 -33.14
N MET A 292 1.51 15.14 -32.95
CA MET A 292 2.06 16.02 -31.93
C MET A 292 2.99 17.05 -32.54
N CYS A 293 2.93 18.26 -32.00
CA CYS A 293 3.92 19.31 -32.22
C CYS A 293 4.52 19.73 -30.86
N TYR A 294 5.84 19.65 -30.73
CA TYR A 294 6.57 20.25 -29.63
C TYR A 294 7.14 21.61 -30.03
N ILE A 295 7.06 22.60 -29.14
CA ILE A 295 7.62 23.94 -29.32
C ILE A 295 8.27 24.43 -28.03
N SER A 296 9.41 25.12 -28.14
CA SER A 296 10.00 25.86 -27.02
C SER A 296 10.70 27.12 -27.52
N GLU A 297 11.23 27.94 -26.61
CA GLU A 297 12.02 29.11 -27.00
C GLU A 297 13.36 28.74 -27.63
N GLN A 298 13.84 27.52 -27.39
CA GLN A 298 15.12 27.02 -27.87
C GLN A 298 15.01 26.21 -29.17
N TYR A 299 13.86 25.60 -29.44
CA TYR A 299 13.67 24.69 -30.57
C TYR A 299 12.52 25.15 -31.49
N LEU A 300 12.75 25.05 -32.80
CA LEU A 300 11.69 25.21 -33.80
C LEU A 300 10.61 24.12 -33.63
N PRO A 301 9.36 24.36 -34.08
CA PRO A 301 8.29 23.37 -34.05
C PRO A 301 8.74 22.02 -34.62
N SER A 302 8.63 20.98 -33.79
CA SER A 302 9.05 19.62 -34.11
C SER A 302 7.86 18.68 -34.07
N TYR A 303 7.71 17.84 -35.09
CA TYR A 303 6.51 17.03 -35.31
C TYR A 303 6.79 15.54 -35.16
N THR A 304 5.90 14.84 -34.47
CA THR A 304 5.89 13.37 -34.31
C THR A 304 4.50 12.82 -34.61
N ASP A 305 4.45 11.70 -35.33
CA ASP A 305 3.23 10.91 -35.50
C ASP A 305 3.15 9.94 -34.31
N ILE A 306 2.24 10.19 -33.37
CA ILE A 306 2.12 9.37 -32.16
C ILE A 306 1.58 7.98 -32.49
N SER A 307 0.69 7.87 -33.49
CA SER A 307 0.09 6.61 -33.92
C SER A 307 1.06 5.57 -34.48
N GLN A 308 2.36 5.90 -34.63
CA GLN A 308 3.39 4.94 -35.04
C GLN A 308 3.93 4.11 -33.85
N HIS A 309 3.56 4.45 -32.62
CA HIS A 309 3.80 3.62 -31.44
C HIS A 309 2.69 2.55 -31.34
N VAL A 310 3.04 1.33 -30.93
CA VAL A 310 2.10 0.19 -30.90
C VAL A 310 0.90 0.55 -30.02
N TYR A 311 -0.33 0.28 -30.50
CA TYR A 311 -1.60 0.45 -29.78
C TYR A 311 -2.17 1.87 -29.63
N ILE A 312 -1.93 2.79 -30.56
CA ILE A 312 -2.53 4.13 -30.54
C ILE A 312 -3.51 4.30 -31.71
N ASP A 313 -4.82 4.27 -31.42
CA ASP A 313 -5.87 4.24 -32.44
C ASP A 313 -7.05 5.17 -32.04
N GLU A 314 -7.10 6.37 -32.62
CA GLU A 314 -8.27 7.26 -32.70
C GLU A 314 -8.54 8.35 -31.62
N TYR A 315 -8.24 8.25 -30.30
CA TYR A 315 -8.74 9.27 -29.35
C TYR A 315 -7.75 9.75 -28.25
N ILE A 316 -7.33 11.02 -28.33
CA ILE A 316 -6.69 11.73 -27.20
C ILE A 316 -7.75 12.07 -26.17
N ALA A 317 -7.56 11.63 -24.94
CA ALA A 317 -8.46 11.95 -23.85
C ALA A 317 -7.99 13.16 -23.03
N ASP A 318 -6.71 13.16 -22.62
CA ASP A 318 -6.14 14.26 -21.83
C ASP A 318 -4.61 14.35 -21.95
N ILE A 319 -4.08 15.56 -21.78
CA ILE A 319 -2.64 15.84 -21.64
C ILE A 319 -2.47 16.89 -20.55
N LYS A 320 -1.61 16.59 -19.57
CA LYS A 320 -1.51 17.42 -18.36
C LYS A 320 -0.08 17.48 -17.85
N TYR A 321 0.22 18.55 -17.13
CA TYR A 321 1.49 18.77 -16.48
C TYR A 321 1.33 18.75 -14.96
N TYR A 322 2.44 18.53 -14.26
CA TYR A 322 2.48 18.62 -12.81
C TYR A 322 2.69 20.07 -12.33
N LYS A 323 1.74 20.60 -11.55
CA LYS A 323 1.69 21.94 -10.96
C LYS A 323 2.87 22.32 -10.05
N GLY A 324 3.63 21.36 -9.51
CA GLY A 324 4.81 21.67 -8.71
C GLY A 324 5.99 22.12 -9.57
N TYR A 325 6.64 23.20 -9.15
CA TYR A 325 7.77 23.80 -9.87
C TYR A 325 9.10 23.45 -9.18
N PRO A 326 10.16 23.07 -9.92
CA PRO A 326 10.19 22.80 -11.36
C PRO A 326 9.72 21.38 -11.70
N ASN A 327 9.00 21.20 -12.81
CA ASN A 327 8.67 19.87 -13.34
C ASN A 327 8.63 19.87 -14.87
N GLN A 328 9.53 19.10 -15.49
CA GLN A 328 9.69 19.05 -16.94
C GLN A 328 8.82 18.01 -17.65
N TYR A 329 8.06 17.22 -16.90
CA TYR A 329 7.33 16.05 -17.39
C TYR A 329 5.90 16.39 -17.76
N ILE A 330 5.41 15.74 -18.81
CA ILE A 330 4.05 15.83 -19.32
C ILE A 330 3.50 14.42 -19.45
N ASN A 331 2.28 14.21 -18.95
CA ASN A 331 1.58 12.95 -19.10
C ASN A 331 0.46 13.07 -20.13
N MET A 332 0.21 11.96 -20.82
CA MET A 332 -0.89 11.79 -21.74
C MET A 332 -1.67 10.54 -21.36
N VAL A 333 -2.99 10.60 -21.53
CA VAL A 333 -3.84 9.42 -21.50
C VAL A 333 -4.69 9.39 -22.77
N TYR A 334 -4.81 8.22 -23.36
CA TYR A 334 -5.55 7.99 -24.61
C TYR A 334 -6.29 6.66 -24.53
N ILE A 335 -7.26 6.46 -25.42
CA ILE A 335 -8.00 5.20 -25.53
C ILE A 335 -7.51 4.46 -26.76
N TYR A 336 -7.13 3.20 -26.59
CA TYR A 336 -6.95 2.23 -27.66
C TYR A 336 -8.27 1.48 -27.90
N ASP A 337 -8.75 1.45 -29.15
CA ASP A 337 -10.00 0.78 -29.56
C ASP A 337 -9.73 -0.16 -30.76
N GLU A 338 -9.80 -1.48 -30.55
CA GLU A 338 -9.71 -2.47 -31.64
C GLU A 338 -11.12 -2.90 -32.08
N GLU A 339 -11.69 -2.14 -33.03
CA GLU A 339 -12.96 -2.38 -33.73
C GLU A 339 -14.09 -2.99 -32.86
N ALA A 340 -14.33 -2.39 -31.67
CA ALA A 340 -15.39 -2.75 -30.72
C ALA A 340 -15.25 -4.09 -29.97
N THR A 341 -14.05 -4.70 -29.97
CA THR A 341 -13.77 -5.92 -29.18
C THR A 341 -12.86 -5.68 -27.97
N TYR A 342 -12.06 -4.61 -27.97
CA TYR A 342 -11.11 -4.29 -26.90
C TYR A 342 -10.98 -2.77 -26.74
N ARG A 343 -11.24 -2.24 -25.54
CA ARG A 343 -11.12 -0.79 -25.25
C ARG A 343 -10.36 -0.54 -23.96
N ARG A 344 -9.19 0.08 -24.06
CA ARG A 344 -8.31 0.33 -22.91
C ARG A 344 -7.78 1.75 -22.88
N ALA A 345 -7.72 2.32 -21.69
CA ALA A 345 -7.00 3.55 -21.43
C ALA A 345 -5.51 3.21 -21.26
N TYR A 346 -4.67 3.96 -21.96
CA TYR A 346 -3.22 3.88 -21.82
C TYR A 346 -2.67 5.21 -21.33
N TRP A 347 -1.76 5.13 -20.37
CA TRP A 347 -1.00 6.24 -19.85
C TRP A 347 0.42 6.22 -20.43
N ALA A 348 0.95 7.40 -20.72
CA ALA A 348 2.33 7.57 -21.18
C ALA A 348 2.86 8.93 -20.73
N TRP A 349 4.19 9.08 -20.69
CA TRP A 349 4.81 10.35 -20.32
C TRP A 349 5.94 10.76 -21.28
N THR A 350 6.23 12.06 -21.30
CA THR A 350 7.37 12.66 -22.02
C THR A 350 7.97 13.78 -21.17
N SER A 351 9.08 14.36 -21.60
CA SER A 351 9.73 15.43 -20.86
C SER A 351 10.38 16.47 -21.78
N GLN A 352 10.59 17.68 -21.27
CA GLN A 352 11.26 18.73 -22.03
C GLN A 352 12.68 18.35 -22.48
N SER A 353 13.36 17.47 -21.75
CA SER A 353 14.68 16.95 -22.13
C SER A 353 14.62 15.90 -23.25
N ASP A 354 13.47 15.24 -23.42
CA ASP A 354 13.25 14.26 -24.48
C ASP A 354 11.85 14.39 -25.12
N PRO A 355 11.56 15.53 -25.76
CA PRO A 355 10.19 15.97 -26.02
C PRO A 355 9.47 15.25 -27.17
N LEU A 356 10.19 14.40 -27.91
CA LEU A 356 9.67 13.69 -29.08
C LEU A 356 9.40 12.20 -28.82
N ASN A 357 9.83 11.68 -27.68
CA ASN A 357 9.63 10.28 -27.30
C ASN A 357 8.64 10.19 -26.14
N TRP A 358 7.74 9.22 -26.23
CA TRP A 358 6.80 8.85 -25.17
C TRP A 358 7.27 7.55 -24.52
N HIS A 359 7.32 7.56 -23.21
CA HIS A 359 7.88 6.51 -22.36
C HIS A 359 6.79 5.83 -21.54
N ASP A 360 7.10 4.61 -21.08
CA ASP A 360 6.30 3.79 -20.15
C ASP A 360 4.81 3.69 -20.53
N ILE A 361 4.56 3.43 -21.81
CA ILE A 361 3.21 3.21 -22.34
C ILE A 361 2.58 2.02 -21.60
N THR A 362 1.59 2.30 -20.77
CA THR A 362 1.05 1.35 -19.79
C THR A 362 -0.48 1.35 -19.83
N GLU A 363 -1.09 0.17 -19.79
CA GLU A 363 -2.54 0.01 -19.65
C GLU A 363 -2.98 0.32 -18.21
N VAL A 364 -4.09 1.04 -18.06
CA VAL A 364 -4.48 1.69 -16.80
C VAL A 364 -5.67 1.04 -16.10
N ASN A 365 -6.51 0.29 -16.79
CA ASN A 365 -7.84 -0.05 -16.31
C ASN A 365 -8.13 -1.56 -16.41
N ASP A 366 -8.80 -2.10 -15.40
CA ASP A 366 -9.11 -3.52 -15.28
C ASP A 366 -10.19 -4.00 -16.27
N GLN A 367 -11.14 -3.12 -16.62
CA GLN A 367 -12.28 -3.44 -17.50
C GLN A 367 -12.41 -2.48 -18.66
N ASP A 368 -13.07 -2.89 -19.75
CA ASP A 368 -13.28 -2.04 -20.93
C ASP A 368 -13.80 -0.65 -20.55
N VAL A 369 -13.21 0.39 -21.13
CA VAL A 369 -13.65 1.78 -20.95
C VAL A 369 -14.50 2.25 -22.12
N THR A 370 -15.27 3.32 -21.91
CA THR A 370 -16.05 3.94 -22.99
C THR A 370 -15.25 5.07 -23.64
N SER A 371 -15.12 5.05 -24.97
CA SER A 371 -14.76 6.25 -25.72
C SER A 371 -15.90 7.26 -25.65
N TRP A 372 -15.68 8.36 -24.96
CA TRP A 372 -16.63 9.47 -24.89
C TRP A 372 -16.42 10.41 -26.08
N PRO A 373 -17.39 11.29 -26.40
CA PRO A 373 -17.12 12.46 -27.23
C PRO A 373 -15.83 13.13 -26.75
N GLU A 374 -14.95 13.48 -27.69
CA GLU A 374 -13.61 14.00 -27.41
C GLU A 374 -13.67 15.03 -26.29
N ASP A 375 -12.74 14.93 -25.32
CA ASP A 375 -12.55 15.88 -24.20
C ASP A 375 -13.34 15.64 -22.91
N VAL A 376 -13.78 14.42 -22.59
CA VAL A 376 -14.57 14.21 -21.36
C VAL A 376 -14.01 13.08 -20.49
N ALA A 377 -13.40 12.04 -21.07
CA ALA A 377 -12.75 10.95 -20.33
C ALA A 377 -11.76 10.16 -21.20
N PRO A 378 -10.81 9.43 -20.60
CA PRO A 378 -10.28 9.55 -19.22
C PRO A 378 -9.63 10.92 -18.91
N ARG A 379 -9.30 11.18 -17.64
CA ARG A 379 -8.62 12.41 -17.18
C ARG A 379 -7.43 12.15 -16.28
N ILE A 380 -6.39 12.98 -16.38
CA ILE A 380 -5.17 12.86 -15.56
C ILE A 380 -5.29 13.72 -14.29
N VAL A 381 -4.96 13.12 -13.15
CA VAL A 381 -4.82 13.82 -11.86
C VAL A 381 -3.47 13.45 -11.24
N TYR A 382 -2.73 14.42 -10.73
CA TYR A 382 -1.45 14.13 -10.07
C TYR A 382 -1.62 14.13 -8.56
N SER A 383 -0.69 13.45 -7.89
CA SER A 383 -0.52 13.55 -6.44
C SER A 383 0.90 13.96 -6.09
N PRO A 384 1.12 15.18 -5.59
CA PRO A 384 2.35 15.51 -4.87
C PRO A 384 2.68 14.48 -3.79
N GLY A 385 3.95 14.08 -3.71
CA GLY A 385 4.46 13.16 -2.68
C GLY A 385 4.29 11.65 -2.95
N ALA A 386 3.61 11.21 -4.02
CA ALA A 386 3.50 9.79 -4.35
C ALA A 386 4.81 9.20 -4.94
N TRP A 387 5.07 7.91 -4.74
CA TRP A 387 6.33 7.18 -5.01
C TRP A 387 6.80 7.11 -6.47
N ALA A 388 6.19 7.88 -7.39
CA ALA A 388 6.61 7.93 -8.78
C ALA A 388 6.46 9.29 -9.48
N GLY A 389 6.07 10.39 -8.82
CA GLY A 389 5.86 11.70 -9.50
C GLY A 389 4.92 11.70 -10.72
N GLY A 390 4.26 10.57 -11.01
CA GLY A 390 3.39 10.31 -12.15
C GLY A 390 1.99 10.87 -11.92
N GLY A 391 1.15 10.83 -12.95
CA GLY A 391 -0.27 11.16 -12.82
C GLY A 391 -1.07 9.87 -12.69
N GLY A 392 -2.06 9.83 -11.82
CA GLY A 392 -3.13 8.84 -11.85
C GLY A 392 -4.18 9.23 -12.87
N VAL A 393 -5.11 8.33 -13.13
CA VAL A 393 -6.14 8.48 -14.17
C VAL A 393 -7.50 8.21 -13.56
N VAL A 394 -8.45 9.09 -13.86
CA VAL A 394 -9.88 8.90 -13.57
C VAL A 394 -10.60 8.54 -14.86
N PHE A 395 -11.40 7.49 -14.82
CA PHE A 395 -12.09 6.93 -15.97
C PHE A 395 -13.45 6.33 -15.59
N SER A 396 -14.18 5.89 -16.62
CA SER A 396 -15.49 5.25 -16.49
C SER A 396 -15.52 3.99 -17.33
N TYR A 397 -16.12 2.93 -16.79
CA TYR A 397 -16.25 1.67 -17.50
C TYR A 397 -17.19 1.76 -18.71
N TYR A 398 -17.18 0.69 -19.50
CA TYR A 398 -18.00 0.54 -20.68
C TYR A 398 -19.48 0.85 -20.42
N GLY A 399 -20.06 1.69 -21.27
CA GLY A 399 -21.41 2.24 -21.10
C GLY A 399 -21.47 3.42 -20.12
N LYS A 400 -20.35 4.12 -19.89
CA LYS A 400 -20.21 5.23 -18.94
C LYS A 400 -20.58 4.88 -17.50
N LYS A 401 -20.36 3.62 -17.08
CA LYS A 401 -20.79 3.14 -15.77
C LYS A 401 -19.78 3.51 -14.70
N GLY A 402 -20.23 4.24 -13.69
CA GLY A 402 -19.41 4.63 -12.55
C GLY A 402 -18.21 5.53 -12.90
N LEU A 403 -17.48 5.94 -11.87
CA LEU A 403 -16.17 6.58 -11.93
C LEU A 403 -15.19 5.79 -11.08
N TYR A 404 -14.01 5.57 -11.67
CA TYR A 404 -12.93 4.80 -11.09
C TYR A 404 -11.64 5.59 -11.20
N PHE A 405 -10.75 5.36 -10.25
CA PHE A 405 -9.41 5.92 -10.20
C PHE A 405 -8.40 4.79 -10.18
N ASP A 406 -7.33 4.94 -10.95
CA ASP A 406 -6.15 4.12 -10.78
C ASP A 406 -4.88 4.97 -10.94
N ALA A 407 -3.77 4.50 -10.38
CA ALA A 407 -2.48 5.17 -10.42
C ALA A 407 -1.34 4.16 -10.33
N PRO A 408 -0.13 4.52 -10.79
CA PRO A 408 1.05 3.68 -10.57
C PRO A 408 1.27 3.44 -9.08
N TRP A 409 0.92 4.42 -8.24
CA TRP A 409 1.04 4.32 -6.79
C TRP A 409 -0.09 3.60 -6.09
N ASN A 410 -1.10 3.18 -6.84
CA ASN A 410 -2.19 2.37 -6.33
C ASN A 410 -1.75 0.91 -6.11
N THR A 411 -0.58 0.69 -5.51
CA THR A 411 -0.09 -0.64 -5.13
C THR A 411 -0.70 -1.13 -3.82
N ILE A 412 -1.81 -0.56 -3.35
CA ILE A 412 -2.56 -1.10 -2.18
C ILE A 412 -3.13 -2.51 -2.43
N SER A 413 -2.97 -3.13 -3.60
CA SER A 413 -3.12 -4.59 -3.68
C SER A 413 -1.86 -5.34 -4.09
N GLY A 414 -0.72 -4.96 -3.52
CA GLY A 414 0.29 -5.98 -3.24
C GLY A 414 -0.38 -7.13 -2.49
N ALA A 415 -0.47 -8.30 -3.12
CA ALA A 415 -1.08 -9.44 -2.47
C ALA A 415 -0.17 -9.95 -1.35
N LEU A 416 -0.78 -10.51 -0.32
CA LEU A 416 -0.08 -11.21 0.75
C LEU A 416 0.07 -12.69 0.37
N LEU A 417 1.30 -13.21 0.44
CA LEU A 417 1.56 -14.64 0.46
C LEU A 417 1.91 -15.07 1.88
N ILE A 418 1.15 -16.00 2.43
CA ILE A 418 1.48 -16.69 3.68
C ILE A 418 2.22 -17.98 3.32
N VAL A 419 3.48 -18.11 3.73
CA VAL A 419 4.25 -19.35 3.63
C VAL A 419 4.33 -19.96 5.03
N THR A 420 3.87 -21.19 5.19
CA THR A 420 3.73 -21.79 6.53
C THR A 420 4.02 -23.30 6.56
N ALA A 421 4.15 -23.87 7.76
CA ALA A 421 4.12 -25.32 7.98
C ALA A 421 2.68 -25.86 7.83
N GLU A 422 2.52 -27.12 7.41
CA GLU A 422 1.21 -27.72 7.16
C GLU A 422 0.29 -27.68 8.38
N GLU A 423 0.85 -27.88 9.58
CA GLU A 423 0.09 -27.86 10.84
C GLU A 423 -0.55 -26.49 11.16
N PHE A 424 0.00 -25.39 10.62
CA PHE A 424 -0.48 -24.03 10.85
C PHE A 424 -1.43 -23.54 9.75
N TRP A 425 -1.68 -24.34 8.71
CA TRP A 425 -2.55 -23.94 7.60
C TRP A 425 -3.96 -23.56 8.06
N ASN A 426 -4.60 -24.43 8.85
CA ASN A 426 -5.98 -24.26 9.30
C ASN A 426 -6.19 -23.01 10.18
N PRO A 427 -5.41 -22.75 11.24
CA PRO A 427 -5.59 -21.55 12.06
C PRO A 427 -5.38 -20.25 11.27
N LEU A 428 -4.54 -20.25 10.23
CA LEU A 428 -4.30 -19.07 9.38
C LEU A 428 -5.45 -18.72 8.44
N GLN A 429 -6.41 -19.63 8.19
CA GLN A 429 -7.52 -19.37 7.27
C GLN A 429 -8.33 -18.14 7.68
N ARG A 430 -8.50 -17.90 8.99
CA ARG A 430 -9.18 -16.70 9.51
C ARG A 430 -8.49 -15.41 9.10
N LEU A 431 -7.16 -15.40 9.10
CA LEU A 431 -6.38 -14.25 8.65
C LEU A 431 -6.50 -14.05 7.13
N VAL A 432 -6.45 -15.14 6.35
CA VAL A 432 -6.68 -15.11 4.90
C VAL A 432 -8.04 -14.49 4.58
N ASP A 433 -9.09 -14.95 5.26
CA ASP A 433 -10.45 -14.46 5.07
C ASP A 433 -10.57 -12.97 5.49
N TRP A 434 -9.97 -12.60 6.62
CA TRP A 434 -9.92 -11.22 7.09
C TRP A 434 -9.25 -10.29 6.07
N LYS A 435 -8.05 -10.62 5.60
CA LYS A 435 -7.30 -9.81 4.64
C LYS A 435 -8.04 -9.68 3.32
N ASN A 436 -8.57 -10.78 2.77
CA ASN A 436 -9.39 -10.74 1.57
C ASN A 436 -10.65 -9.88 1.74
N SER A 437 -11.35 -10.01 2.87
CA SER A 437 -12.57 -9.24 3.16
C SER A 437 -12.32 -7.74 3.37
N THR A 438 -11.06 -7.38 3.65
CA THR A 438 -10.64 -6.00 3.94
C THR A 438 -9.74 -5.42 2.85
N GLY A 439 -9.68 -6.06 1.68
CA GLY A 439 -9.09 -5.50 0.46
C GLY A 439 -7.65 -5.91 0.13
N ILE A 440 -7.05 -6.87 0.86
CA ILE A 440 -5.71 -7.40 0.56
C ILE A 440 -5.85 -8.85 0.06
N PRO A 441 -5.71 -9.11 -1.26
CA PRO A 441 -5.71 -10.47 -1.79
C PRO A 441 -4.67 -11.31 -1.06
N THR A 442 -5.08 -12.45 -0.53
CA THR A 442 -4.20 -13.28 0.30
C THR A 442 -4.19 -14.73 -0.16
N TYR A 443 -2.99 -15.24 -0.37
CA TYR A 443 -2.68 -16.62 -0.70
C TYR A 443 -1.98 -17.30 0.46
N ILE A 444 -2.13 -18.61 0.58
CA ILE A 444 -1.44 -19.42 1.57
C ILE A 444 -0.81 -20.64 0.89
N VAL A 445 0.42 -20.96 1.25
CA VAL A 445 1.17 -22.13 0.78
C VAL A 445 1.86 -22.84 1.94
N SER A 446 1.90 -24.17 1.88
CA SER A 446 2.65 -25.00 2.81
C SER A 446 4.01 -25.30 2.18
N TRP A 447 5.09 -24.97 2.88
CA TRP A 447 6.44 -25.20 2.35
C TRP A 447 6.75 -26.68 2.12
N GLU A 448 6.13 -27.56 2.92
CA GLU A 448 6.27 -29.03 2.81
C GLU A 448 5.68 -29.59 1.51
N ARG A 449 4.81 -28.82 0.85
CA ARG A 449 4.20 -29.18 -0.44
C ARG A 449 4.98 -28.65 -1.65
N LEU A 450 5.98 -27.79 -1.43
CA LEU A 450 6.77 -27.20 -2.52
C LEU A 450 7.82 -28.20 -3.02
N THR A 451 7.95 -28.32 -4.34
CA THR A 451 8.82 -29.33 -4.97
C THR A 451 9.93 -28.76 -5.87
N TYR A 452 9.88 -27.47 -6.21
CA TYR A 452 10.81 -26.85 -7.16
C TYR A 452 11.82 -25.96 -6.43
N GLY A 453 13.11 -26.28 -6.55
CA GLY A 453 14.22 -25.65 -5.83
C GLY A 453 15.18 -26.70 -5.25
N ARG A 454 16.47 -26.34 -5.14
CA ARG A 454 17.57 -27.17 -4.66
C ARG A 454 17.37 -27.64 -3.23
N ASP A 455 17.03 -26.73 -2.33
CA ASP A 455 16.75 -26.99 -0.91
C ASP A 455 15.40 -26.38 -0.48
N ASN A 456 15.03 -26.52 0.80
CA ASN A 456 13.73 -26.05 1.28
C ASN A 456 13.59 -24.52 1.26
N ALA A 457 14.65 -23.76 1.51
CA ALA A 457 14.60 -22.31 1.48
C ALA A 457 14.51 -21.79 0.03
N GLU A 458 15.25 -22.37 -0.92
CA GLU A 458 15.14 -22.01 -2.34
C GLU A 458 13.76 -22.38 -2.92
N ARG A 459 13.14 -23.47 -2.43
CA ARG A 459 11.75 -23.82 -2.77
C ARG A 459 10.76 -22.74 -2.36
N ILE A 460 10.93 -22.19 -1.16
CA ILE A 460 10.12 -21.06 -0.70
C ILE A 460 10.37 -19.84 -1.60
N LYS A 461 11.63 -19.50 -1.88
CA LYS A 461 11.99 -18.35 -2.72
C LYS A 461 11.39 -18.43 -4.13
N TYR A 462 11.45 -19.60 -4.78
CA TYR A 462 10.79 -19.80 -6.08
C TYR A 462 9.26 -19.73 -6.01
N SER A 463 8.66 -20.17 -4.90
CA SER A 463 7.23 -19.98 -4.70
C SER A 463 6.90 -18.49 -4.60
N ILE A 464 7.68 -17.72 -3.84
CA ILE A 464 7.49 -16.27 -3.72
C ILE A 464 7.60 -15.60 -5.11
N ASP A 465 8.63 -15.91 -5.89
CA ASP A 465 8.81 -15.41 -7.26
C ASP A 465 7.62 -15.74 -8.18
N TYR A 466 7.10 -16.97 -8.13
CA TYR A 466 5.90 -17.34 -8.87
C TYR A 466 4.70 -16.46 -8.49
N TYR A 467 4.43 -16.28 -7.20
CA TYR A 467 3.30 -15.46 -6.74
C TYR A 467 3.53 -13.96 -6.99
N TYR A 468 4.76 -13.48 -6.94
CA TYR A 468 5.12 -12.10 -7.28
C TYR A 468 4.75 -11.78 -8.74
N ARG A 469 5.09 -12.69 -9.67
CA ARG A 469 4.87 -12.51 -11.11
C ARG A 469 3.43 -12.78 -11.54
N GLU A 470 2.82 -13.85 -11.02
CA GLU A 470 1.52 -14.34 -11.52
C GLU A 470 0.33 -13.85 -10.70
N HIS A 471 0.57 -13.37 -9.47
CA HIS A 471 -0.49 -13.07 -8.50
C HIS A 471 -0.35 -11.70 -7.82
N GLY A 472 0.60 -10.86 -8.26
CA GLY A 472 0.80 -9.51 -7.75
C GLY A 472 1.26 -9.47 -6.29
N VAL A 473 1.88 -10.54 -5.78
CA VAL A 473 2.37 -10.57 -4.40
C VAL A 473 3.47 -9.54 -4.19
N ARG A 474 3.34 -8.75 -3.13
CA ARG A 474 4.36 -7.78 -2.68
C ARG A 474 4.68 -7.94 -1.19
N TYR A 475 3.88 -8.70 -0.46
CA TYR A 475 4.03 -8.97 0.97
C TYR A 475 4.13 -10.47 1.19
N VAL A 476 5.08 -10.93 2.00
CA VAL A 476 5.27 -12.35 2.33
C VAL A 476 5.35 -12.51 3.83
N MET A 477 4.36 -13.19 4.41
CA MET A 477 4.37 -13.57 5.82
C MET A 477 4.86 -15.01 5.97
N LEU A 478 6.00 -15.17 6.62
CA LEU A 478 6.61 -16.45 6.99
C LEU A 478 6.06 -16.89 8.35
N VAL A 479 5.28 -17.96 8.42
CA VAL A 479 4.63 -18.40 9.67
C VAL A 479 5.19 -19.74 10.13
N GLY A 480 6.00 -19.66 11.19
CA GLY A 480 6.68 -20.75 11.86
C GLY A 480 8.04 -20.30 12.35
N ASP A 481 8.46 -20.81 13.51
CA ASP A 481 9.80 -20.55 14.03
C ASP A 481 10.88 -21.40 13.30
N SER A 482 12.16 -21.25 13.62
CA SER A 482 13.27 -21.86 12.86
C SER A 482 13.27 -23.40 12.80
N GLU A 483 12.56 -24.05 13.73
CA GLU A 483 12.31 -25.50 13.75
C GLU A 483 11.05 -25.93 12.97
N LYS A 484 10.18 -24.98 12.59
CA LYS A 484 8.92 -25.21 11.86
C LYS A 484 8.95 -24.74 10.41
N LEU A 485 9.71 -23.68 10.12
CA LEU A 485 9.78 -23.06 8.82
C LEU A 485 11.24 -22.84 8.39
N PRO A 486 11.63 -23.28 7.17
CA PRO A 486 12.98 -23.09 6.66
C PRO A 486 13.50 -21.65 6.79
N VAL A 487 14.75 -21.53 7.20
CA VAL A 487 15.52 -20.28 7.29
C VAL A 487 16.73 -20.36 6.37
N ARG A 488 17.15 -19.24 5.79
CA ARG A 488 18.41 -19.17 5.05
C ARG A 488 19.53 -18.72 6.00
N TYR A 489 20.69 -19.36 5.86
CA TYR A 489 21.90 -18.98 6.57
C TYR A 489 22.93 -18.41 5.60
N THR A 490 23.45 -17.22 5.89
CA THR A 490 24.56 -16.61 5.17
C THR A 490 25.89 -17.10 5.70
N PHE A 491 26.90 -17.21 4.83
CA PHE A 491 28.23 -17.66 5.21
C PHE A 491 29.21 -16.51 5.35
N ARG A 492 29.76 -16.32 6.56
CA ARG A 492 30.84 -15.36 6.81
C ARG A 492 32.17 -16.11 6.95
N ALA A 493 33.19 -15.66 6.24
CA ALA A 493 34.55 -16.18 6.35
C ALA A 493 35.63 -15.09 6.25
N TYR A 494 36.90 -15.52 6.30
CA TYR A 494 38.03 -14.60 6.33
C TYR A 494 38.46 -14.11 4.94
N GLU A 495 38.97 -14.99 4.08
CA GLU A 495 39.45 -14.66 2.73
C GLU A 495 38.60 -15.36 1.67
N GLU A 496 38.32 -14.70 0.55
CA GLU A 496 37.51 -15.28 -0.53
C GLU A 496 38.11 -16.62 -1.01
N GLY A 497 37.30 -17.68 -1.01
CA GLY A 497 37.70 -19.03 -1.38
C GLY A 497 38.62 -19.73 -0.36
N LYS A 498 38.94 -19.10 0.77
CA LYS A 498 39.69 -19.68 1.88
C LYS A 498 38.89 -19.55 3.18
N PRO A 499 38.22 -20.63 3.61
CA PRO A 499 37.44 -20.56 4.84
C PRO A 499 38.33 -20.19 6.05
N PHE A 500 39.62 -20.53 6.08
CA PHE A 500 40.45 -20.23 7.25
C PHE A 500 41.67 -19.39 6.92
N MET A 501 42.01 -18.51 7.86
CA MET A 501 43.22 -17.73 7.84
C MET A 501 44.43 -18.65 8.05
N THR A 502 45.28 -18.80 7.04
CA THR A 502 46.37 -19.79 7.03
C THR A 502 47.38 -19.57 8.18
N GLU A 503 47.55 -18.32 8.62
CA GLU A 503 48.42 -17.90 9.72
C GLU A 503 47.98 -18.40 11.11
N TYR A 504 46.68 -18.65 11.30
CA TYR A 504 46.11 -19.03 12.61
C TYR A 504 45.68 -20.50 12.70
N LEU A 505 45.74 -21.24 11.59
CA LEU A 505 45.51 -22.69 11.57
C LEU A 505 46.43 -23.46 12.54
N ASN A 506 47.59 -22.89 12.91
CA ASN A 506 48.59 -23.51 13.77
C ASN A 506 49.17 -22.59 14.86
N ASN A 507 48.48 -21.50 15.24
CA ASN A 507 49.03 -20.57 16.24
C ASN A 507 49.16 -21.26 17.62
N PRO A 508 50.39 -21.48 18.15
CA PRO A 508 50.60 -22.23 19.38
C PRO A 508 50.24 -21.43 20.64
N ASP A 509 50.13 -20.10 20.55
CA ASP A 509 49.94 -19.22 21.71
C ASP A 509 48.50 -19.18 22.23
N TRP A 510 47.53 -19.63 21.43
CA TRP A 510 46.11 -19.66 21.81
C TRP A 510 45.69 -20.93 22.54
N GLY A 511 46.55 -21.95 22.59
CA GLY A 511 46.21 -23.26 23.17
C GLY A 511 45.17 -24.07 22.37
N TRP A 512 44.52 -23.47 21.38
CA TRP A 512 43.56 -24.08 20.45
C TRP A 512 43.85 -23.65 19.01
N ASN A 513 43.77 -24.59 18.07
CA ASN A 513 43.78 -24.28 16.63
C ASN A 513 42.83 -25.18 15.83
N TRP A 514 42.49 -24.74 14.62
CA TRP A 514 41.54 -25.43 13.74
C TRP A 514 41.97 -26.86 13.39
N CYS A 515 43.28 -27.07 13.21
CA CYS A 515 43.84 -28.34 12.75
C CYS A 515 43.98 -29.42 13.84
N ASN A 516 44.19 -29.01 15.09
CA ASN A 516 44.63 -29.88 16.18
C ASN A 516 43.74 -29.78 17.44
N GLY A 517 42.72 -28.91 17.44
CA GLY A 517 41.84 -28.65 18.59
C GLY A 517 42.55 -27.93 19.75
N GLY A 518 41.94 -27.94 20.94
CA GLY A 518 42.47 -27.35 22.18
C GLY A 518 41.39 -26.88 23.16
N ASP A 519 41.73 -25.98 24.09
CA ASP A 519 40.78 -25.29 24.96
C ASP A 519 40.31 -23.97 24.32
N TRP A 520 39.00 -23.73 24.28
CA TRP A 520 38.41 -22.52 23.68
C TRP A 520 39.00 -21.20 24.25
N HIS A 521 39.26 -20.23 23.37
CA HIS A 521 39.72 -18.89 23.72
C HIS A 521 38.81 -17.81 23.13
N ASP A 522 38.21 -16.95 23.97
CA ASP A 522 37.18 -15.97 23.56
C ASP A 522 37.61 -15.00 22.45
N GLY A 523 38.91 -14.67 22.41
CA GLY A 523 39.50 -13.82 21.36
C GLY A 523 39.39 -14.41 19.94
N MET A 524 39.02 -15.67 19.79
CA MET A 524 38.82 -16.34 18.50
C MET A 524 37.47 -16.01 17.86
N SER A 525 36.46 -15.66 18.66
CA SER A 525 35.07 -15.40 18.20
C SER A 525 34.97 -14.41 17.04
N ALA A 526 35.90 -13.46 16.93
CA ALA A 526 35.94 -12.49 15.84
C ALA A 526 36.39 -13.09 14.49
N PHE A 527 37.18 -14.17 14.51
CA PHE A 527 37.95 -14.67 13.35
C PHE A 527 37.46 -16.02 12.81
N VAL A 528 36.56 -16.70 13.52
CA VAL A 528 36.00 -17.96 13.04
C VAL A 528 34.85 -17.70 12.08
N ASN A 529 34.79 -18.49 11.03
CA ASN A 529 33.66 -18.50 10.12
C ASN A 529 32.38 -18.76 10.88
N ASN A 530 31.27 -18.27 10.34
CA ASN A 530 29.99 -18.54 10.96
C ASN A 530 28.86 -18.48 9.95
N PHE A 531 27.82 -19.25 10.24
CA PHE A 531 26.54 -19.13 9.58
C PHE A 531 25.62 -18.24 10.40
N THR A 532 24.99 -17.26 9.75
CA THR A 532 24.05 -16.36 10.39
C THR A 532 22.72 -16.40 9.66
N LEU A 533 21.63 -16.53 10.39
CA LEU A 533 20.29 -16.60 9.80
C LEU A 533 19.83 -15.27 9.21
N THR A 534 19.02 -15.31 8.16
CA THR A 534 18.38 -14.13 7.56
C THR A 534 17.11 -14.50 6.80
N ASP A 535 16.11 -13.62 6.87
CA ASP A 535 14.92 -13.66 6.02
C ASP A 535 15.00 -12.70 4.82
N LEU A 536 16.02 -11.82 4.77
CA LEU A 536 16.23 -10.92 3.63
C LEU A 536 16.41 -11.71 2.31
N TYR A 537 16.96 -12.91 2.40
CA TYR A 537 17.06 -13.86 1.29
C TYR A 537 15.73 -14.09 0.55
N TYR A 538 14.61 -14.11 1.28
CA TYR A 538 13.29 -14.31 0.71
C TYR A 538 12.70 -13.03 0.08
N ALA A 539 13.27 -11.88 0.41
CA ALA A 539 12.80 -10.57 0.01
C ALA A 539 13.46 -10.07 -1.28
N ASP A 540 14.75 -10.38 -1.45
CA ASP A 540 15.58 -10.07 -2.62
C ASP A 540 15.41 -11.19 -3.67
N LEU A 541 14.56 -10.99 -4.67
CA LEU A 541 14.19 -11.98 -5.69
C LEU A 541 15.00 -11.82 -6.97
N TYR A 542 15.38 -10.59 -7.32
CA TYR A 542 16.04 -10.27 -8.58
C TYR A 542 17.27 -9.41 -8.38
N ASP A 543 18.30 -9.69 -9.16
CA ASP A 543 19.48 -8.84 -9.23
C ASP A 543 19.23 -7.52 -9.98
N SER A 544 20.21 -6.63 -9.95
CA SER A 544 20.18 -5.35 -10.67
C SER A 544 19.97 -5.44 -12.19
N SER A 545 20.08 -6.63 -12.79
CA SER A 545 19.81 -6.91 -14.20
C SER A 545 18.42 -7.53 -14.45
N GLY A 546 17.65 -7.75 -13.39
CA GLY A 546 16.32 -8.37 -13.41
C GLY A 546 16.35 -9.89 -13.55
N GLN A 547 17.48 -10.56 -13.28
CA GLN A 547 17.55 -12.03 -13.24
C GLN A 547 17.27 -12.54 -11.84
N PHE A 548 16.70 -13.75 -11.74
CA PHE A 548 16.41 -14.37 -10.45
C PHE A 548 17.70 -14.57 -9.64
N GLU A 549 17.73 -13.99 -8.45
CA GLU A 549 18.88 -13.94 -7.57
C GLU A 549 18.87 -15.15 -6.61
N THR A 550 19.92 -15.96 -6.63
CA THR A 550 20.01 -17.21 -5.87
C THR A 550 20.75 -17.07 -4.56
N TRP A 551 21.49 -15.98 -4.37
CA TRP A 551 22.54 -15.80 -3.36
C TRP A 551 23.58 -16.94 -3.38
N ASP A 552 23.79 -17.58 -4.52
CA ASP A 552 24.86 -18.59 -4.73
C ASP A 552 25.37 -18.50 -6.17
N SER A 553 25.97 -17.35 -6.52
CA SER A 553 26.39 -17.04 -7.89
C SER A 553 27.51 -17.95 -8.39
N ASN A 554 28.28 -18.55 -7.46
CA ASN A 554 29.40 -19.43 -7.79
C ASN A 554 29.04 -20.93 -7.74
N GLY A 555 27.84 -21.28 -7.26
CA GLY A 555 27.30 -22.64 -7.23
C GLY A 555 28.01 -23.56 -6.23
N ASN A 556 28.51 -23.01 -5.12
CA ASN A 556 29.23 -23.75 -4.08
C ASN A 556 28.34 -24.18 -2.90
N ASP A 557 27.03 -23.88 -2.97
CA ASP A 557 26.01 -24.15 -1.94
C ASP A 557 26.26 -23.40 -0.59
N TYR A 558 27.10 -22.37 -0.57
CA TYR A 558 27.24 -21.38 0.51
C TYR A 558 26.59 -20.07 0.06
N PHE A 559 25.71 -19.53 0.88
CA PHE A 559 24.83 -18.47 0.45
C PHE A 559 25.21 -17.12 1.04
N GLY A 560 25.01 -16.04 0.29
CA GLY A 560 25.22 -14.67 0.76
C GLY A 560 26.60 -14.53 1.38
N GLU A 561 27.62 -15.00 0.66
CA GLU A 561 28.96 -15.14 1.20
C GLU A 561 29.57 -13.77 1.52
N ILE A 562 30.21 -13.63 2.68
CA ILE A 562 30.84 -12.37 3.09
C ILE A 562 32.25 -12.67 3.59
N TYR A 563 33.23 -12.04 2.95
CA TYR A 563 34.64 -12.15 3.30
C TYR A 563 35.20 -10.82 3.78
N ARG A 564 36.28 -10.89 4.56
CA ARG A 564 36.97 -9.71 5.07
C ARG A 564 37.55 -8.86 3.93
N ASP A 565 38.09 -9.51 2.90
CA ASP A 565 38.72 -8.90 1.72
C ASP A 565 37.74 -8.64 0.57
N ASN A 566 36.61 -9.35 0.55
CA ASN A 566 35.53 -9.14 -0.42
C ASN A 566 34.16 -9.23 0.29
N LEU A 567 33.55 -8.08 0.54
CA LEU A 567 32.29 -7.99 1.31
C LEU A 567 31.07 -8.50 0.52
N ASN A 568 31.14 -8.51 -0.81
CA ASN A 568 30.04 -8.94 -1.69
C ASN A 568 30.60 -9.70 -2.91
N PRO A 569 31.21 -10.88 -2.71
CA PRO A 569 31.84 -11.68 -3.75
C PRO A 569 30.85 -12.17 -4.81
N GLU A 570 29.58 -12.31 -4.43
CA GLU A 570 28.54 -12.86 -5.29
C GLU A 570 27.81 -11.80 -6.12
N GLY A 571 28.06 -10.51 -5.85
CA GLY A 571 27.46 -9.40 -6.57
C GLY A 571 25.97 -9.16 -6.29
N ILE A 572 25.47 -9.67 -5.15
CA ILE A 572 24.08 -9.54 -4.72
C ILE A 572 23.75 -8.05 -4.52
N ASP A 573 22.60 -7.56 -5.00
CA ASP A 573 22.25 -6.15 -4.83
C ASP A 573 21.57 -5.85 -3.48
N TYR A 574 21.03 -6.87 -2.83
CA TYR A 574 20.38 -6.84 -1.51
C TYR A 574 19.15 -5.94 -1.42
N ILE A 575 18.53 -5.60 -2.56
CA ILE A 575 17.36 -4.75 -2.61
C ILE A 575 16.10 -5.63 -2.51
N PRO A 576 15.24 -5.44 -1.48
CA PRO A 576 14.00 -6.21 -1.41
C PRO A 576 13.04 -5.90 -2.56
N ASP A 577 12.60 -6.93 -3.29
CA ASP A 577 11.51 -6.87 -4.28
C ASP A 577 10.13 -7.03 -3.65
N VAL A 578 10.08 -7.77 -2.54
CA VAL A 578 8.90 -7.96 -1.70
C VAL A 578 9.22 -7.63 -0.24
N ALA A 579 8.21 -7.21 0.51
CA ALA A 579 8.33 -7.06 1.95
C ALA A 579 8.13 -8.40 2.66
N VAL A 580 9.07 -8.80 3.51
CA VAL A 580 9.01 -10.07 4.25
C VAL A 580 8.87 -9.78 5.74
N GLY A 581 7.96 -10.51 6.40
CA GLY A 581 7.85 -10.53 7.85
C GLY A 581 7.65 -11.95 8.38
N ARG A 582 8.12 -12.24 9.59
CA ARG A 582 8.05 -13.56 10.23
C ARG A 582 7.17 -13.58 11.47
N VAL A 583 6.29 -14.58 11.58
CA VAL A 583 5.61 -14.96 12.82
C VAL A 583 6.31 -16.20 13.36
N PRO A 584 7.20 -16.08 14.38
CA PRO A 584 8.00 -17.19 14.88
C PRO A 584 7.13 -18.01 15.82
N ALA A 585 6.27 -18.87 15.27
CA ALA A 585 5.37 -19.70 16.07
C ALA A 585 5.85 -21.15 16.09
N SER A 586 5.97 -21.70 17.30
CA SER A 586 6.26 -23.11 17.57
C SER A 586 4.98 -23.98 17.66
N THR A 587 3.82 -23.36 17.89
CA THR A 587 2.54 -24.06 18.15
C THR A 587 1.34 -23.45 17.42
N VAL A 588 0.30 -24.25 17.23
CA VAL A 588 -0.99 -23.80 16.66
C VAL A 588 -1.60 -22.67 17.49
N GLU A 589 -1.52 -22.75 18.82
CA GLU A 589 -2.03 -21.73 19.73
C GLU A 589 -1.33 -20.37 19.53
N GLN A 590 -0.01 -20.36 19.35
CA GLN A 590 0.73 -19.13 19.07
C GLN A 590 0.31 -18.50 17.74
N VAL A 591 0.05 -19.31 16.71
CA VAL A 591 -0.49 -18.82 15.43
C VAL A 591 -1.86 -18.19 15.63
N GLU A 592 -2.77 -18.86 16.35
CA GLU A 592 -4.10 -18.33 16.66
C GLU A 592 -4.02 -17.00 17.43
N ASN A 593 -3.12 -16.91 18.42
CA ASN A 593 -2.87 -15.69 19.19
C ASN A 593 -2.45 -14.52 18.28
N TYR A 594 -1.53 -14.76 17.34
CA TYR A 594 -1.10 -13.70 16.42
C TYR A 594 -2.23 -13.27 15.46
N VAL A 595 -2.98 -14.23 14.93
CA VAL A 595 -4.15 -13.95 14.07
C VAL A 595 -5.17 -13.09 14.82
N ASP A 596 -5.46 -13.41 16.08
CA ASP A 596 -6.38 -12.65 16.92
C ASP A 596 -5.88 -11.21 17.15
N LYS A 597 -4.56 -11.02 17.35
CA LYS A 597 -3.96 -9.68 17.47
C LYS A 597 -4.08 -8.86 16.19
N VAL A 598 -3.78 -9.42 15.02
CA VAL A 598 -3.86 -8.71 13.72
C VAL A 598 -5.29 -8.25 13.45
N ILE A 599 -6.26 -9.15 13.60
CA ILE A 599 -7.66 -8.82 13.34
C ILE A 599 -8.14 -7.74 14.31
N ALA A 600 -7.83 -7.88 15.60
CA ALA A 600 -8.23 -6.89 16.60
C ALA A 600 -7.59 -5.52 16.30
N TYR A 601 -6.27 -5.47 16.15
CA TYR A 601 -5.53 -4.24 15.84
C TYR A 601 -6.08 -3.54 14.59
N GLU A 602 -6.21 -4.28 13.48
CA GLU A 602 -6.66 -3.69 12.23
C GLU A 602 -8.12 -3.20 12.28
N SER A 603 -8.94 -3.79 13.14
CA SER A 603 -10.33 -3.36 13.33
C SER A 603 -10.50 -2.09 14.16
N CYS A 604 -9.63 -1.85 15.15
CA CYS A 604 -9.89 -0.84 16.19
C CYS A 604 -8.78 0.20 16.40
N ALA A 605 -7.57 0.03 15.85
CA ALA A 605 -6.48 0.99 16.04
C ALA A 605 -6.73 2.34 15.31
N TRP A 606 -7.61 2.36 14.32
CA TRP A 606 -7.82 3.54 13.49
C TRP A 606 -8.26 4.77 14.28
N ASN A 607 -7.41 5.80 14.22
CA ASN A 607 -7.61 7.10 14.84
C ASN A 607 -7.80 7.02 16.38
N SER A 608 -7.42 5.92 17.01
CA SER A 608 -7.48 5.77 18.46
C SER A 608 -6.48 6.69 19.14
N ASP A 609 -6.79 7.12 20.37
CA ASP A 609 -5.90 8.03 21.11
C ASP A 609 -4.59 7.34 21.52
N TRP A 610 -4.65 6.05 21.87
CA TRP A 610 -3.47 5.27 22.24
C TRP A 610 -2.49 5.09 21.07
N PHE A 611 -3.00 4.95 19.85
CA PHE A 611 -2.12 4.77 18.69
C PHE A 611 -1.35 6.06 18.36
N LYS A 612 -1.89 7.24 18.69
CA LYS A 612 -1.24 8.54 18.43
C LYS A 612 -0.10 8.85 19.39
N ARG A 613 0.36 7.87 20.16
CA ARG A 613 1.44 8.02 21.13
C ARG A 613 2.69 7.29 20.65
N ALA A 614 3.83 7.94 20.83
CA ALA A 614 5.13 7.36 20.52
C ALA A 614 6.05 7.46 21.75
N LEU A 615 6.80 6.40 22.01
CA LEU A 615 7.82 6.36 23.06
C LEU A 615 9.16 6.10 22.40
N VAL A 616 10.14 6.95 22.70
CA VAL A 616 11.51 6.84 22.21
C VAL A 616 12.43 6.68 23.41
N ILE A 617 13.15 5.57 23.48
CA ILE A 617 14.11 5.28 24.55
C ILE A 617 15.48 5.10 23.93
N ALA A 618 16.46 5.85 24.41
CA ALA A 618 17.85 5.74 24.00
C ALA A 618 18.80 5.79 25.21
N SER A 619 19.75 4.86 25.28
CA SER A 619 20.77 4.88 26.33
C SER A 619 21.86 5.92 26.05
N ASP A 620 22.27 6.67 27.08
CA ASP A 620 23.37 7.62 27.04
C ASP A 620 24.77 6.97 27.13
N GLU A 621 24.85 5.64 27.12
CA GLU A 621 26.12 4.91 27.01
C GLU A 621 26.88 5.28 25.72
N ARG A 622 26.17 5.84 24.71
CA ARG A 622 26.74 6.36 23.48
C ARG A 622 26.02 7.58 22.91
N ASP A 623 26.80 8.58 22.47
CA ASP A 623 26.29 9.81 21.86
C ASP A 623 25.45 9.55 20.60
N ASP A 624 25.86 8.60 19.75
CA ASP A 624 25.15 8.33 18.49
C ASP A 624 23.80 7.61 18.69
N TRP A 625 23.62 6.91 19.80
CA TRP A 625 22.33 6.34 20.19
C TRP A 625 21.36 7.43 20.65
N VAL A 626 21.86 8.40 21.42
CA VAL A 626 21.10 9.59 21.85
C VAL A 626 20.71 10.42 20.63
N ASP A 627 21.65 10.73 19.74
CA ASP A 627 21.40 11.50 18.51
C ASP A 627 20.31 10.85 17.64
N ALA A 628 20.33 9.52 17.48
CA ALA A 628 19.31 8.80 16.74
C ALA A 628 17.94 8.81 17.44
N GLY A 629 17.93 8.75 18.78
CA GLY A 629 16.73 8.93 19.60
C GLY A 629 16.11 10.31 19.43
N GLU A 630 16.90 11.38 19.54
CA GLU A 630 16.45 12.76 19.33
C GLU A 630 15.88 12.98 17.92
N GLN A 631 16.54 12.45 16.89
CA GLN A 631 16.02 12.51 15.52
C GLN A 631 14.70 11.75 15.36
N THR A 632 14.58 10.57 15.97
CA THR A 632 13.35 9.77 15.92
C THR A 632 12.20 10.49 16.65
N PHE A 633 12.50 11.16 17.77
CA PHE A 633 11.55 12.00 18.48
C PHE A 633 11.01 13.13 17.59
N ASP A 634 11.89 13.87 16.90
CA ASP A 634 11.50 14.95 15.99
C ASP A 634 10.66 14.43 14.81
N ILE A 635 11.02 13.26 14.27
CA ILE A 635 10.26 12.57 13.21
C ILE A 635 8.83 12.28 13.67
N MET A 636 8.68 11.67 14.85
CA MET A 636 7.36 11.26 15.35
C MET A 636 6.50 12.47 15.75
N GLN A 637 7.09 13.53 16.31
CA GLN A 637 6.38 14.79 16.52
C GLN A 637 5.89 15.41 15.22
N SER A 638 6.75 15.43 14.19
CA SER A 638 6.39 15.96 12.87
C SER A 638 5.28 15.14 12.20
N ALA A 639 5.18 13.85 12.53
CA ALA A 639 4.10 12.97 12.12
C ALA A 639 2.78 13.18 12.90
N GLY A 640 2.78 14.05 13.91
CA GLY A 640 1.61 14.39 14.73
C GLY A 640 1.37 13.47 15.93
N PHE A 641 2.40 12.73 16.38
CA PHE A 641 2.29 11.86 17.55
C PHE A 641 2.63 12.64 18.84
N ASP A 642 1.88 12.35 19.90
CA ASP A 642 2.28 12.69 21.26
C ASP A 642 3.48 11.82 21.63
N THR A 643 4.66 12.41 21.56
CA THR A 643 5.94 11.68 21.58
C THR A 643 6.71 12.00 22.84
N GLU A 644 7.12 10.96 23.57
CA GLU A 644 8.00 11.05 24.73
C GLU A 644 9.40 10.54 24.38
N LEU A 645 10.44 11.28 24.80
CA LEU A 645 11.84 10.87 24.70
C LEU A 645 12.39 10.62 26.10
N VAL A 646 12.90 9.41 26.32
CA VAL A 646 13.54 8.98 27.55
C VAL A 646 15.00 8.65 27.26
N ILE A 647 15.91 9.36 27.93
CA ILE A 647 17.35 9.05 27.90
C ILE A 647 17.71 8.27 29.17
N THR A 648 18.16 7.04 29.02
CA THR A 648 18.45 6.12 30.14
C THR A 648 19.95 6.08 30.46
N HIS A 649 20.28 5.94 31.75
CA HIS A 649 21.64 5.77 32.26
C HIS A 649 21.69 4.56 33.21
N GLU A 650 22.52 3.56 32.90
CA GLU A 650 22.79 2.32 33.68
C GLU A 650 21.59 1.37 33.99
N GLU A 651 20.35 1.85 34.14
CA GLU A 651 19.13 1.07 34.44
C GLU A 651 18.13 1.09 33.24
N PRO A 652 17.36 0.00 33.02
CA PRO A 652 16.48 -0.15 31.86
C PRO A 652 15.25 0.78 31.93
N GLY A 653 14.74 1.19 30.77
CA GLY A 653 13.48 1.95 30.64
C GLY A 653 12.21 1.15 30.94
N ASP A 654 12.28 0.07 31.73
CA ASP A 654 11.16 -0.85 31.98
C ASP A 654 9.98 -0.16 32.69
N ASP A 655 10.25 0.79 33.59
CA ASP A 655 9.21 1.57 34.27
C ASP A 655 8.50 2.54 33.31
N ASP A 656 9.25 3.20 32.42
CA ASP A 656 8.72 4.11 31.41
C ASP A 656 7.91 3.36 30.36
N ILE A 657 8.41 2.19 29.93
CA ILE A 657 7.67 1.25 29.08
C ILE A 657 6.38 0.83 29.79
N ARG A 658 6.45 0.44 31.07
CA ARG A 658 5.27 0.01 31.82
C ARG A 658 4.21 1.11 31.87
N ALA A 659 4.63 2.34 32.15
CA ALA A 659 3.75 3.50 32.17
C ALA A 659 3.16 3.78 30.78
N GLY A 660 3.99 3.77 29.74
CA GLY A 660 3.55 3.95 28.36
C GLY A 660 2.56 2.89 27.92
N LEU A 661 2.79 1.61 28.21
CA LEU A 661 1.87 0.51 27.91
C LEU A 661 0.53 0.65 28.65
N GLN A 662 0.54 1.18 29.89
CA GLN A 662 -0.70 1.47 30.61
C GLN A 662 -1.56 2.52 29.89
N GLU A 663 -0.92 3.48 29.23
CA GLU A 663 -1.62 4.54 28.47
C GLU A 663 -1.90 4.11 27.02
N GLY A 664 -1.15 3.11 26.54
CA GLY A 664 -1.14 2.57 25.18
C GLY A 664 -0.22 3.36 24.26
N ILE A 665 0.58 2.65 23.46
CA ILE A 665 1.61 3.23 22.58
C ILE A 665 1.41 2.71 21.16
N GLY A 666 1.43 3.59 20.15
CA GLY A 666 1.44 3.20 18.75
C GLY A 666 2.83 2.79 18.25
N PHE A 667 3.86 3.56 18.60
CA PHE A 667 5.25 3.31 18.20
C PHE A 667 6.21 3.32 19.38
N LEU A 668 7.10 2.34 19.43
CA LEU A 668 8.20 2.30 20.39
C LEU A 668 9.54 2.16 19.65
N TYR A 669 10.40 3.14 19.83
CA TYR A 669 11.80 3.05 19.44
C TYR A 669 12.63 2.75 20.68
N PHE A 670 13.37 1.64 20.70
CA PHE A 670 14.22 1.25 21.82
C PHE A 670 15.66 1.02 21.37
N MET A 671 16.58 1.83 21.87
CA MET A 671 18.02 1.75 21.61
C MET A 671 18.80 1.57 22.91
N ASP A 672 19.18 0.31 23.18
CA ASP A 672 20.02 -0.11 24.30
C ASP A 672 20.60 -1.50 23.96
N HIS A 673 21.19 -2.19 24.93
CA HIS A 673 21.61 -3.58 24.84
C HIS A 673 20.43 -4.54 24.56
N GLY A 674 20.72 -5.84 24.64
CA GLY A 674 19.79 -6.90 24.27
C GLY A 674 18.48 -6.99 25.09
N PRO A 675 17.67 -8.04 24.82
CA PRO A 675 16.29 -8.17 25.31
C PRO A 675 16.14 -8.13 26.84
N GLY A 676 17.20 -8.48 27.58
CA GLY A 676 17.24 -8.37 29.03
C GLY A 676 17.04 -6.95 29.61
N ARG A 677 17.21 -5.89 28.80
CA ARG A 677 16.95 -4.49 29.18
C ARG A 677 15.60 -3.94 28.69
N MET A 678 14.82 -4.74 27.98
CA MET A 678 13.47 -4.39 27.53
C MET A 678 12.45 -5.38 28.12
N GLY A 679 12.55 -5.69 29.42
CA GLY A 679 11.56 -6.50 30.14
C GLY A 679 11.52 -8.01 29.87
N GLN A 680 12.45 -8.61 29.10
CA GLN A 680 12.52 -10.08 28.94
C GLN A 680 12.62 -10.81 30.29
N ARG A 681 13.37 -10.24 31.26
CA ARG A 681 13.64 -10.87 32.55
C ARG A 681 12.46 -10.84 33.53
N THR A 682 11.51 -9.92 33.32
CA THR A 682 10.39 -9.69 34.24
C THR A 682 9.06 -10.14 33.67
N ARG A 683 8.95 -10.31 32.34
CA ARG A 683 7.68 -10.51 31.61
C ARG A 683 6.61 -9.45 31.96
N ASP A 684 7.02 -8.32 32.52
CA ASP A 684 6.12 -7.29 33.05
C ASP A 684 5.24 -6.66 31.95
N TRP A 685 5.73 -6.66 30.71
CA TRP A 685 5.02 -6.26 29.50
C TRP A 685 3.68 -6.97 29.33
N GLN A 686 3.72 -8.31 29.39
CA GLN A 686 2.55 -9.15 29.17
C GLN A 686 1.50 -8.87 30.24
N LYS A 687 1.93 -8.85 31.50
CA LYS A 687 1.06 -8.66 32.65
C LYS A 687 0.26 -7.35 32.62
N VAL A 688 0.89 -6.24 32.23
CA VAL A 688 0.21 -4.92 32.17
C VAL A 688 -0.92 -4.94 31.16
N GLN A 689 -0.65 -5.44 29.95
CA GLN A 689 -1.63 -5.48 28.87
C GLN A 689 -2.70 -6.56 29.12
N GLU A 690 -2.34 -7.69 29.74
CA GLU A 690 -3.27 -8.72 30.20
C GLU A 690 -4.27 -8.17 31.23
N ASP A 691 -3.79 -7.40 32.21
CA ASP A 691 -4.65 -6.76 33.22
C ASP A 691 -5.63 -5.76 32.58
N GLN A 692 -5.24 -5.12 31.47
CA GLN A 692 -6.09 -4.21 30.71
C GLN A 692 -7.08 -4.93 29.78
N ASN A 693 -6.64 -6.05 29.21
CA ASN A 693 -7.36 -6.85 28.22
C ASN A 693 -7.90 -6.00 27.05
N LYS A 694 -7.02 -5.16 26.47
CA LYS A 694 -7.34 -4.27 25.34
C LYS A 694 -6.38 -4.51 24.16
N PRO A 695 -6.85 -4.34 22.91
CA PRO A 695 -6.05 -4.53 21.70
C PRO A 695 -5.10 -3.35 21.41
N MET A 696 -4.25 -2.99 22.36
CA MET A 696 -3.29 -1.88 22.26
C MET A 696 -1.87 -2.43 22.09
N PHE A 697 -1.48 -2.65 20.83
CA PHE A 697 -0.24 -3.32 20.47
C PHE A 697 0.70 -2.36 19.72
N PRO A 698 1.88 -2.00 20.27
CA PRO A 698 2.80 -1.11 19.59
C PRO A 698 3.49 -1.79 18.40
N ILE A 699 3.97 -0.95 17.47
CA ILE A 699 5.03 -1.29 16.52
C ILE A 699 6.36 -0.96 17.18
N VAL A 700 7.24 -1.94 17.28
CA VAL A 700 8.47 -1.82 18.08
C VAL A 700 9.70 -1.96 17.19
N PHE A 701 10.63 -1.01 17.30
CA PHE A 701 12.01 -1.19 16.84
C PHE A 701 12.93 -1.41 18.04
N HIS A 702 13.82 -2.38 17.97
CA HIS A 702 14.80 -2.66 19.01
C HIS A 702 16.21 -2.84 18.45
N GLY A 703 17.05 -1.83 18.67
CA GLY A 703 18.45 -1.81 18.24
C GLY A 703 19.44 -2.49 19.18
N GLY A 704 19.09 -3.63 19.77
CA GLY A 704 19.93 -4.37 20.73
C GLY A 704 20.47 -5.70 20.18
N CYS A 705 21.52 -6.24 20.80
CA CYS A 705 22.03 -7.57 20.46
C CYS A 705 21.03 -8.66 20.87
N LEU A 706 20.83 -9.69 20.03
CA LEU A 706 19.98 -10.86 20.25
C LEU A 706 18.49 -10.54 20.44
N ALA A 707 18.09 -9.29 20.16
CA ALA A 707 16.72 -8.82 20.35
C ALA A 707 15.74 -9.58 19.43
N GLY A 708 16.16 -9.90 18.22
CA GLY A 708 15.41 -10.66 17.21
C GLY A 708 15.92 -12.08 17.02
N GLU A 709 16.62 -12.69 17.98
CA GLU A 709 17.08 -14.07 17.82
C GLU A 709 15.85 -15.01 17.89
N PHE A 710 15.54 -15.70 16.79
CA PHE A 710 14.41 -16.65 16.66
C PHE A 710 14.91 -18.07 16.32
N GLY A 711 16.18 -18.31 16.57
CA GLY A 711 16.82 -19.54 16.17
C GLY A 711 18.32 -19.38 16.26
N PRO A 712 19.05 -20.48 16.08
CA PRO A 712 20.47 -20.49 16.35
C PRO A 712 21.19 -19.60 15.32
N SER A 713 21.69 -18.45 15.78
CA SER A 713 22.26 -17.38 14.96
C SER A 713 23.79 -17.43 14.85
N SER A 714 24.40 -18.33 15.62
CA SER A 714 25.84 -18.56 15.72
C SER A 714 26.20 -20.04 15.58
N LEU A 715 25.65 -20.68 14.54
CA LEU A 715 25.67 -22.14 14.34
C LEU A 715 27.03 -22.79 14.59
N MET A 716 28.09 -22.19 14.06
CA MET A 716 29.42 -22.77 14.19
C MET A 716 29.98 -22.68 15.61
N PHE A 717 29.54 -21.70 16.41
CA PHE A 717 29.93 -21.56 17.81
C PHE A 717 29.11 -22.45 18.74
N ASP A 718 27.79 -22.47 18.54
CA ASP A 718 26.83 -23.06 19.49
C ASP A 718 26.41 -24.48 19.12
N GLY A 719 26.73 -24.92 17.91
CA GLY A 719 26.31 -26.21 17.37
C GLY A 719 25.10 -26.05 16.45
N TYR A 720 24.95 -27.02 15.54
CA TYR A 720 23.92 -27.01 14.52
C TYR A 720 23.75 -28.37 13.88
N LYS A 721 22.67 -28.54 13.13
CA LYS A 721 22.44 -29.70 12.29
C LYS A 721 22.77 -29.38 10.84
N ASP A 722 23.57 -30.22 10.19
CA ASP A 722 23.92 -30.05 8.78
C ASP A 722 22.83 -30.60 7.83
N ILE A 723 22.99 -30.35 6.54
CA ILE A 723 22.09 -30.82 5.48
C ILE A 723 21.95 -32.35 5.38
N TYR A 724 22.85 -33.12 6.00
CA TYR A 724 22.80 -34.58 6.08
C TYR A 724 22.13 -35.07 7.38
N GLY A 725 21.70 -34.15 8.23
CA GLY A 725 21.09 -34.44 9.53
C GLY A 725 22.11 -34.81 10.61
N ILE A 726 23.40 -34.53 10.39
CA ILE A 726 24.47 -34.74 11.37
C ILE A 726 24.48 -33.53 12.33
N SER A 727 24.41 -33.81 13.62
CA SER A 727 24.54 -32.78 14.66
C SER A 727 26.01 -32.48 14.95
N HIS A 728 26.35 -31.19 14.89
CA HIS A 728 27.61 -30.58 15.25
C HIS A 728 27.47 -29.91 16.62
N ALA A 729 28.43 -30.14 17.51
CA ALA A 729 28.46 -29.59 18.86
C ALA A 729 29.00 -28.15 18.91
N GLY A 730 29.65 -27.67 17.84
CA GLY A 730 30.19 -26.33 17.73
C GLY A 730 31.51 -26.11 18.49
N PHE A 731 32.15 -24.98 18.24
CA PHE A 731 33.49 -24.70 18.76
C PHE A 731 33.53 -24.55 20.28
N LYS A 732 32.48 -24.00 20.91
CA LYS A 732 32.42 -23.85 22.36
C LYS A 732 32.46 -25.21 23.07
N ALA A 733 32.01 -26.27 22.41
CA ALA A 733 32.05 -27.64 22.91
C ALA A 733 33.32 -28.42 22.49
N GLY A 734 34.28 -27.77 21.82
CA GLY A 734 35.56 -28.37 21.41
C GLY A 734 35.54 -29.14 20.09
N GLU A 735 34.47 -29.03 19.30
CA GLU A 735 34.42 -29.59 17.94
C GLU A 735 35.43 -28.87 17.03
N HIS A 736 36.07 -29.61 16.13
CA HIS A 736 37.00 -29.09 15.12
C HIS A 736 36.83 -29.87 13.83
N PHE A 737 37.19 -29.25 12.70
CA PHE A 737 37.06 -29.86 11.37
C PHE A 737 38.41 -29.92 10.67
N ASP A 738 38.49 -30.59 9.52
CA ASP A 738 39.74 -30.75 8.77
C ASP A 738 40.28 -29.39 8.28
N CYS A 739 41.61 -29.25 8.25
CA CYS A 739 42.35 -28.00 8.05
C CYS A 739 41.97 -27.19 6.81
N TYR A 740 41.45 -27.88 5.81
CA TYR A 740 41.19 -27.34 4.48
C TYR A 740 39.77 -27.66 3.99
N SER A 741 38.92 -28.24 4.86
CA SER A 741 37.51 -28.48 4.53
C SER A 741 36.68 -27.25 4.84
N TRP A 742 35.77 -26.92 3.93
CA TRP A 742 34.70 -26.00 4.26
C TRP A 742 33.82 -26.58 5.36
N PRO A 743 33.26 -25.74 6.25
CA PRO A 743 32.37 -26.24 7.28
C PRO A 743 31.10 -26.85 6.67
N PRO A 744 30.56 -27.93 7.23
CA PRO A 744 29.30 -28.51 6.77
C PRO A 744 28.20 -27.45 6.64
N GLN A 745 27.41 -27.53 5.57
CA GLN A 745 26.32 -26.58 5.37
C GLN A 745 25.20 -26.85 6.37
N PRO A 746 24.64 -25.81 6.99
CA PRO A 746 23.54 -25.99 7.92
C PRO A 746 22.28 -26.41 7.19
N ALA A 747 21.51 -27.31 7.81
CA ALA A 747 20.14 -27.55 7.39
C ALA A 747 19.33 -26.26 7.52
N THR A 748 18.39 -26.04 6.60
CA THR A 748 17.50 -24.88 6.64
C THR A 748 16.50 -24.94 7.81
N ILE A 749 16.34 -26.12 8.44
CA ILE A 749 15.56 -26.33 9.66
C ILE A 749 16.52 -26.80 10.74
N GLN A 750 16.51 -26.12 11.87
CA GLN A 750 17.32 -26.48 13.04
C GLN A 750 16.45 -27.16 14.11
N ASP A 751 17.08 -27.79 15.09
CA ASP A 751 16.36 -28.50 16.16
C ASP A 751 15.71 -27.50 17.14
N GLU A 752 14.59 -27.90 17.76
CA GLU A 752 13.71 -27.11 18.63
C GLU A 752 14.44 -26.41 19.79
N GLU A 753 14.27 -25.08 19.92
CA GLU A 753 14.69 -24.31 21.08
C GLU A 753 13.70 -24.50 22.25
N ARG A 754 14.17 -25.11 23.35
CA ARG A 754 13.28 -25.52 24.46
C ARG A 754 12.65 -24.38 25.26
N GLU A 755 13.18 -23.15 25.20
CA GLU A 755 12.76 -22.04 26.08
C GLU A 755 12.00 -20.93 25.35
N GLY A 756 11.76 -21.06 24.04
CA GLY A 756 11.10 -20.06 23.20
C GLY A 756 11.88 -18.76 23.03
N SER A 757 11.67 -18.07 21.90
CA SER A 757 12.46 -16.89 21.53
C SER A 757 11.82 -15.58 22.01
N TYR A 758 12.61 -14.51 22.15
CA TYR A 758 12.08 -13.20 22.57
C TYR A 758 11.08 -12.60 21.56
N PRO A 759 11.30 -12.75 20.23
CA PRO A 759 10.28 -12.51 19.23
C PRO A 759 8.98 -13.32 19.45
N GLU A 760 9.05 -14.61 19.82
CA GLU A 760 7.84 -15.38 20.12
C GLU A 760 7.05 -14.74 21.28
N PHE A 761 7.75 -14.37 22.36
CA PHE A 761 7.19 -13.70 23.54
C PHE A 761 6.44 -12.40 23.18
N LEU A 762 7.02 -11.56 22.32
CA LEU A 762 6.39 -10.30 21.90
C LEU A 762 5.27 -10.50 20.87
N ILE A 763 5.43 -11.44 19.94
CA ILE A 763 4.59 -11.51 18.74
C ILE A 763 3.47 -12.54 18.86
N CYS A 764 3.67 -13.72 19.44
CA CYS A 764 2.68 -14.80 19.33
C CYS A 764 2.44 -15.62 20.60
N GLU A 765 3.19 -15.43 21.68
CA GLU A 765 2.95 -16.17 22.93
C GLU A 765 1.60 -15.82 23.58
N CYS A 766 1.08 -14.61 23.34
CA CYS A 766 -0.12 -14.08 24.00
C CYS A 766 -1.07 -13.35 23.02
N PRO A 767 -2.40 -13.57 23.11
CA PRO A 767 -3.38 -12.95 22.21
C PRO A 767 -3.72 -11.49 22.58
N HIS A 768 -3.39 -11.04 23.79
CA HIS A 768 -3.78 -9.73 24.32
C HIS A 768 -2.61 -8.91 24.84
N CYS A 769 -1.37 -9.27 24.47
CA CYS A 769 -0.19 -8.59 24.93
C CYS A 769 1.00 -8.70 23.96
N GLY A 770 2.05 -7.91 24.24
CA GLY A 770 3.22 -7.74 23.39
C GLY A 770 3.02 -6.70 22.30
N ALA A 771 3.64 -6.94 21.14
CA ALA A 771 3.67 -6.05 19.98
C ALA A 771 2.84 -6.62 18.82
N ILE A 772 2.48 -5.76 17.85
CA ILE A 772 1.84 -6.19 16.60
C ILE A 772 2.85 -6.46 15.49
N ALA A 773 3.95 -5.69 15.50
CA ALA A 773 5.10 -5.84 14.65
C ALA A 773 6.37 -5.47 15.43
N TYR A 774 7.46 -6.17 15.16
CA TYR A 774 8.72 -6.00 15.88
C TYR A 774 9.90 -6.07 14.91
N TYR A 775 10.77 -5.07 14.88
CA TYR A 775 11.93 -5.02 14.01
C TYR A 775 13.22 -5.04 14.82
N ALA A 776 13.98 -6.13 14.75
CA ALA A 776 15.07 -6.39 15.69
C ALA A 776 16.20 -7.26 15.11
N CYS A 777 17.37 -7.18 15.73
CA CYS A 777 18.59 -7.88 15.30
C CYS A 777 18.64 -9.32 15.81
N SER A 778 18.80 -10.29 14.91
CA SER A 778 18.89 -11.72 15.22
C SER A 778 20.18 -12.17 15.89
N ARG A 779 21.19 -11.31 15.94
CA ARG A 779 22.52 -11.63 16.48
C ARG A 779 23.15 -10.41 17.16
N ALA A 780 24.46 -10.23 17.05
CA ALA A 780 25.16 -9.08 17.58
C ALA A 780 24.86 -7.84 16.71
N SER A 781 24.43 -6.75 17.34
CA SER A 781 24.19 -5.45 16.73
C SER A 781 25.47 -4.59 16.73
N GLN A 782 25.72 -3.84 15.66
CA GLN A 782 26.85 -2.90 15.51
C GLN A 782 26.41 -1.68 14.69
N ASP A 783 27.11 -0.57 14.86
CA ASP A 783 26.70 0.69 14.25
C ASP A 783 26.82 0.68 12.73
N PRO A 784 25.95 1.43 12.02
CA PRO A 784 24.89 2.31 12.54
C PRO A 784 23.49 1.65 12.57
N GLN A 785 23.26 0.63 13.43
CA GLN A 785 21.97 -0.08 13.47
C GLN A 785 20.77 0.84 13.76
N TYR A 786 20.99 1.91 14.50
CA TYR A 786 19.96 2.85 14.95
C TYR A 786 19.24 3.51 13.78
N ASP A 787 19.91 3.65 12.65
CA ASP A 787 19.33 4.24 11.45
C ASP A 787 18.23 3.36 10.83
N LEU A 788 18.27 2.04 11.02
CA LEU A 788 17.20 1.14 10.57
C LEU A 788 15.86 1.47 11.24
N GLY A 789 15.87 1.74 12.55
CA GLY A 789 14.65 2.08 13.31
C GLY A 789 14.18 3.49 13.03
N LYS A 790 15.13 4.44 12.98
CA LYS A 790 14.84 5.83 12.64
C LYS A 790 14.15 5.91 11.27
N TRP A 791 14.69 5.23 10.26
CA TRP A 791 14.14 5.24 8.91
C TRP A 791 12.87 4.41 8.76
N LEU A 792 12.71 3.35 9.55
CA LEU A 792 11.42 2.65 9.65
C LEU A 792 10.31 3.62 10.04
N PHE A 793 10.55 4.48 11.05
CA PHE A 793 9.54 5.41 11.54
C PHE A 793 9.42 6.65 10.63
N GLU A 794 10.53 7.14 10.08
CA GLU A 794 10.54 8.20 9.07
C GLU A 794 9.67 7.85 7.85
N ALA A 795 9.70 6.58 7.42
CA ALA A 795 8.87 6.10 6.32
C ALA A 795 7.37 6.37 6.56
N TYR A 796 6.88 6.28 7.80
CA TYR A 796 5.49 6.64 8.10
C TYR A 796 5.16 8.10 7.72
N THR A 797 6.12 9.02 7.90
CA THR A 797 5.96 10.45 7.56
C THR A 797 5.92 10.68 6.05
N HIS A 798 6.47 9.76 5.26
CA HIS A 798 6.45 9.80 3.80
C HIS A 798 5.16 9.21 3.19
N GLY A 799 4.18 8.87 4.00
CA GLY A 799 2.88 8.37 3.53
C GLY A 799 2.78 6.84 3.48
N TYR A 800 3.82 6.09 3.83
CA TYR A 800 3.71 4.63 3.96
C TYR A 800 2.76 4.24 5.09
N ARG A 801 1.87 3.28 4.83
CA ARG A 801 0.83 2.83 5.77
C ARG A 801 0.84 1.31 6.00
N LEU A 802 1.66 0.57 5.28
CA LEU A 802 1.90 -0.86 5.51
C LEU A 802 3.29 -1.02 6.12
N ILE A 803 3.41 -1.83 7.17
CA ILE A 803 4.69 -1.96 7.90
C ILE A 803 5.79 -2.56 7.01
N GLY A 804 5.43 -3.42 6.06
CA GLY A 804 6.35 -3.98 5.09
C GLY A 804 6.97 -2.93 4.17
N ASP A 805 6.21 -1.91 3.76
CA ASP A 805 6.74 -0.83 2.93
C ASP A 805 7.70 0.05 3.74
N MET A 806 7.35 0.33 5.01
CA MET A 806 8.23 1.05 5.93
C MET A 806 9.55 0.28 6.16
N TRP A 807 9.46 -1.04 6.33
CA TRP A 807 10.63 -1.90 6.49
C TRP A 807 11.50 -1.90 5.24
N ARG A 808 10.90 -2.04 4.05
CA ARG A 808 11.61 -2.03 2.78
C ARG A 808 12.34 -0.70 2.55
N GLU A 809 11.70 0.43 2.85
CA GLU A 809 12.31 1.75 2.80
C GLU A 809 13.54 1.83 3.72
N ALA A 810 13.41 1.37 4.97
CA ALA A 810 14.51 1.37 5.94
C ALA A 810 15.70 0.51 5.48
N VAL A 811 15.43 -0.68 4.93
CA VAL A 811 16.45 -1.59 4.40
C VAL A 811 17.17 -0.99 3.20
N ILE A 812 16.42 -0.47 2.21
CA ILE A 812 17.00 0.16 1.01
C ILE A 812 17.85 1.36 1.37
N LYS A 813 17.38 2.20 2.29
CA LYS A 813 18.12 3.37 2.76
C LYS A 813 19.40 2.97 3.49
N TYR A 814 19.35 1.94 4.34
CA TYR A 814 20.54 1.38 4.97
C TYR A 814 21.54 0.84 3.97
N TYR A 815 21.10 0.06 3.00
CA TYR A 815 21.98 -0.47 1.99
C TYR A 815 22.70 0.67 1.25
N ASN A 816 21.94 1.65 0.74
CA ASN A 816 22.47 2.75 -0.03
C ASN A 816 23.39 3.68 0.79
N GLU A 817 23.04 3.99 2.03
CA GLU A 817 23.78 4.95 2.86
C GLU A 817 24.94 4.33 3.63
N HIS A 818 24.89 3.02 3.88
CA HIS A 818 25.88 2.35 4.71
C HIS A 818 26.56 1.19 3.99
N ALA A 819 25.82 0.18 3.54
CA ALA A 819 26.44 -1.05 3.04
C ALA A 819 27.17 -0.84 1.70
N ALA A 820 26.50 -0.27 0.70
CA ALA A 820 27.05 -0.03 -0.65
C ALA A 820 28.27 0.91 -0.66
N LYS A 821 28.37 1.80 0.35
CA LYS A 821 29.49 2.75 0.53
C LYS A 821 30.62 2.19 1.40
N THR A 822 30.49 0.97 1.92
CA THR A 822 31.50 0.37 2.80
C THR A 822 32.69 -0.12 1.98
N VAL A 823 33.90 0.27 2.38
CA VAL A 823 35.16 -0.13 1.74
C VAL A 823 36.00 -0.92 2.77
N PRO A 824 36.60 -2.06 2.42
CA PRO A 824 37.58 -2.73 3.28
C PRO A 824 38.77 -1.80 3.57
N GLU A 825 39.02 -1.48 4.84
CA GLU A 825 39.93 -0.39 5.26
C GLU A 825 41.46 -0.64 5.08
N TRP A 826 41.92 -1.61 4.29
CA TRP A 826 43.37 -1.95 4.23
C TRP A 826 44.00 -2.01 2.84
N TRP A 827 43.57 -1.14 1.93
CA TRP A 827 44.23 -1.07 0.61
C TRP A 827 45.64 -0.45 0.63
N ASP A 828 46.22 -0.03 1.78
CA ASP A 828 47.55 0.60 1.72
C ASP A 828 48.53 0.50 2.90
N GLU A 829 48.32 -0.26 3.99
CA GLU A 829 49.39 -0.43 5.00
C GLU A 829 49.52 -1.87 5.52
N GLU A 830 50.72 -2.46 5.36
CA GLU A 830 51.15 -3.69 6.02
C GLU A 830 51.02 -3.52 7.55
N ILE A 831 49.91 -3.97 8.14
CA ILE A 831 49.77 -3.94 9.59
C ILE A 831 50.47 -5.16 10.19
N LYS A 832 51.57 -4.91 10.88
CA LYS A 832 52.28 -5.88 11.70
C LYS A 832 51.48 -6.10 12.98
N ILE A 833 50.93 -7.30 13.14
CA ILE A 833 50.38 -7.78 14.42
C ILE A 833 51.52 -7.73 15.44
N ASN A 834 51.52 -6.76 16.35
CA ASN A 834 52.44 -6.77 17.48
C ASN A 834 51.86 -7.68 18.57
N GLU A 835 52.74 -8.44 19.23
CA GLU A 835 52.41 -9.46 20.24
C GLU A 835 51.74 -8.92 21.53
N ASP A 836 51.45 -7.62 21.63
CA ASP A 836 50.90 -6.94 22.83
C ASP A 836 49.49 -6.31 22.63
N GLU A 837 48.80 -6.55 21.51
CA GLU A 837 47.57 -5.81 21.18
C GLU A 837 46.29 -6.34 21.87
N THR A 838 45.58 -5.42 22.54
CA THR A 838 44.30 -5.66 23.24
C THR A 838 43.13 -5.93 22.28
N THR A 839 42.07 -6.57 22.77
CA THR A 839 40.83 -6.94 22.04
C THR A 839 40.21 -5.78 21.22
N LEU A 840 40.40 -4.53 21.65
CA LEU A 840 39.86 -3.32 21.02
C LEU A 840 40.44 -3.01 19.62
N GLU A 841 41.72 -3.27 19.36
CA GLU A 841 42.31 -3.06 18.02
C GLU A 841 41.89 -4.17 17.05
N ARG A 842 41.71 -5.41 17.55
CA ARG A 842 41.22 -6.55 16.77
C ARG A 842 39.78 -6.37 16.27
N ILE A 843 38.91 -5.72 17.05
CA ILE A 843 37.51 -5.43 16.70
C ILE A 843 37.41 -4.44 15.53
N ARG A 844 38.35 -3.47 15.42
CA ARG A 844 38.36 -2.48 14.33
C ARG A 844 38.51 -3.14 12.95
N TYR A 845 39.17 -4.30 12.86
CA TYR A 845 39.33 -5.02 11.59
C TYR A 845 38.05 -5.66 11.03
N TRP A 846 37.01 -5.83 11.83
CA TRP A 846 35.74 -6.42 11.36
C TRP A 846 34.61 -5.41 11.29
N TYR A 847 34.89 -4.15 11.60
CA TYR A 847 33.88 -3.09 11.58
C TYR A 847 33.26 -2.86 10.19
N PRO A 848 34.02 -2.85 9.06
CA PRO A 848 33.41 -2.77 7.73
C PRO A 848 32.48 -3.95 7.42
N VAL A 849 32.89 -5.17 7.76
CA VAL A 849 32.06 -6.38 7.59
C VAL A 849 30.79 -6.29 8.42
N ALA A 850 30.90 -5.86 9.68
CA ALA A 850 29.77 -5.70 10.58
C ALA A 850 28.78 -4.65 10.04
N LYS A 851 29.28 -3.50 9.57
CA LYS A 851 28.47 -2.44 8.96
C LYS A 851 27.77 -2.91 7.68
N PHE A 852 28.49 -3.60 6.80
CA PHE A 852 27.90 -4.15 5.57
C PHE A 852 26.81 -5.17 5.88
N PHE A 853 27.06 -6.12 6.78
CA PHE A 853 26.14 -7.22 7.07
C PHE A 853 24.97 -6.86 8.01
N MET A 854 24.91 -5.64 8.54
CA MET A 854 23.99 -5.31 9.64
C MET A 854 22.53 -5.53 9.29
N PHE A 855 22.07 -4.97 8.17
CA PHE A 855 20.67 -5.00 7.76
C PHE A 855 20.18 -6.42 7.45
N GLN A 856 21.08 -7.32 7.04
CA GLN A 856 20.74 -8.73 6.80
C GLN A 856 20.40 -9.48 8.11
N LYS A 857 20.91 -8.99 9.26
CA LYS A 857 20.62 -9.56 10.59
C LYS A 857 19.34 -9.01 11.20
N PHE A 858 18.75 -7.95 10.65
CA PHE A 858 17.53 -7.36 11.20
C PHE A 858 16.31 -7.98 10.51
N VAL A 859 15.40 -8.52 11.32
CA VAL A 859 14.22 -9.24 10.85
C VAL A 859 12.97 -8.51 11.31
N LEU A 860 12.05 -8.28 10.36
CA LEU A 860 10.70 -7.84 10.67
C LEU A 860 9.90 -9.05 11.14
N PHE A 861 9.42 -9.00 12.37
CA PHE A 861 8.47 -9.97 12.90
C PHE A 861 7.06 -9.40 12.84
N GLY A 862 6.13 -10.25 12.40
CA GLY A 862 4.74 -9.94 12.15
C GLY A 862 4.35 -9.95 10.67
N ASP A 863 3.14 -9.49 10.40
CA ASP A 863 2.51 -9.41 9.09
C ASP A 863 3.02 -8.16 8.33
N PRO A 864 3.78 -8.33 7.23
CA PRO A 864 4.27 -7.18 6.46
C PRO A 864 3.16 -6.41 5.75
N SER A 865 1.97 -6.99 5.58
CA SER A 865 0.78 -6.33 5.03
C SER A 865 -0.08 -5.64 6.11
N LEU A 866 0.40 -5.57 7.35
CA LEU A 866 -0.32 -4.91 8.44
C LEU A 866 -0.51 -3.42 8.13
N ARG A 867 -1.77 -2.98 8.17
CA ARG A 867 -2.14 -1.56 8.07
C ARG A 867 -1.81 -0.86 9.37
N VAL A 868 -0.76 -0.06 9.35
CA VAL A 868 -0.25 0.69 10.50
C VAL A 868 -1.28 1.70 10.96
N GLY A 869 -1.72 1.57 12.21
CA GLY A 869 -2.82 2.34 12.77
C GLY A 869 -4.20 1.82 12.39
N GLY A 870 -4.33 0.64 11.80
CA GLY A 870 -5.61 -0.02 11.52
C GLY A 870 -6.38 0.49 10.30
N ILE A 871 -7.56 -0.08 10.08
CA ILE A 871 -8.39 0.16 8.89
C ILE A 871 -9.31 1.36 9.11
N PRO A 872 -9.29 2.37 8.22
CA PRO A 872 -10.19 3.52 8.29
C PRO A 872 -11.67 3.14 8.40
N GLY A 873 -12.30 3.52 9.52
CA GLY A 873 -13.75 3.41 9.72
C GLY A 873 -14.30 1.98 9.71
N TYR A 874 -13.51 0.98 10.11
CA TYR A 874 -13.98 -0.41 10.19
C TYR A 874 -14.83 -0.66 11.44
N GLN A 875 -16.10 -0.26 11.39
CA GLN A 875 -17.03 -0.43 12.51
C GLN A 875 -18.38 -0.96 12.04
N MET A 876 -18.95 -1.91 12.78
CA MET A 876 -20.32 -2.36 12.58
C MET A 876 -21.29 -1.31 13.15
N PRO A 877 -22.31 -0.87 12.40
CA PRO A 877 -23.25 0.13 12.90
C PRO A 877 -24.10 -0.44 14.03
N VAL A 878 -24.36 0.35 15.08
CA VAL A 878 -25.36 0.00 16.12
C VAL A 878 -26.70 -0.30 15.42
N PRO A 879 -27.41 -1.39 15.80
CA PRO A 879 -28.68 -1.72 15.18
C PRO A 879 -29.65 -0.54 15.19
N ASN A 880 -30.26 -0.24 14.05
CA ASN A 880 -31.27 0.82 13.90
C ASN A 880 -32.64 0.30 13.44
N SER A 881 -32.72 -1.00 13.14
CA SER A 881 -33.90 -1.70 12.62
C SER A 881 -33.81 -3.19 12.99
N PRO A 882 -34.93 -3.93 12.99
CA PRO A 882 -34.93 -5.37 13.26
C PRO A 882 -34.35 -6.15 12.08
N ASN A 883 -33.28 -6.93 12.33
CA ASN A 883 -32.62 -7.73 11.31
C ASN A 883 -32.41 -9.16 11.80
N PHE A 884 -32.93 -10.11 11.04
CA PHE A 884 -32.89 -11.54 11.34
C PHE A 884 -32.08 -12.26 10.26
N ILE A 885 -30.92 -12.80 10.65
CA ILE A 885 -29.85 -13.17 9.73
C ILE A 885 -29.53 -14.66 9.92
N TYR A 886 -29.95 -15.46 8.95
CA TYR A 886 -29.59 -16.88 8.89
C TYR A 886 -28.28 -17.07 8.11
N TYR A 887 -27.45 -18.00 8.54
CA TYR A 887 -26.32 -18.47 7.74
C TYR A 887 -26.04 -19.96 7.93
N ASP A 888 -25.31 -20.51 6.96
CA ASP A 888 -24.79 -21.87 7.04
C ASP A 888 -23.64 -21.93 8.05
N PRO A 889 -23.57 -22.99 8.88
CA PRO A 889 -22.55 -23.12 9.91
C PRO A 889 -21.13 -22.94 9.36
N VAL A 890 -20.32 -22.21 10.11
CA VAL A 890 -18.91 -21.96 9.80
C VAL A 890 -18.02 -22.63 10.85
N THR A 891 -16.84 -23.08 10.43
CA THR A 891 -15.82 -23.67 11.31
C THR A 891 -15.13 -22.62 12.17
N ALA A 892 -15.07 -21.37 11.70
CA ALA A 892 -14.60 -20.21 12.44
C ALA A 892 -15.49 -18.98 12.16
N PRO A 893 -15.61 -18.03 13.09
CA PRO A 893 -16.41 -16.83 12.86
C PRO A 893 -15.88 -15.98 11.71
N VAL A 894 -16.78 -15.32 10.97
CA VAL A 894 -16.43 -14.32 9.94
C VAL A 894 -16.74 -12.94 10.50
N ILE A 895 -15.69 -12.15 10.74
CA ILE A 895 -15.79 -10.78 11.24
C ILE A 895 -16.02 -9.86 10.04
N ASN A 896 -17.10 -9.07 10.07
CA ASN A 896 -17.41 -8.10 9.02
C ASN A 896 -18.15 -6.88 9.58
N LYS A 897 -17.85 -5.67 9.09
CA LYS A 897 -18.59 -4.45 9.45
C LYS A 897 -20.03 -4.45 8.95
N ASP A 898 -20.30 -5.14 7.84
CA ASP A 898 -21.66 -5.39 7.36
C ASP A 898 -22.26 -6.57 8.14
N PRO A 899 -23.33 -6.34 8.93
CA PRO A 899 -23.95 -7.39 9.72
C PRO A 899 -24.49 -8.56 8.87
N PHE A 900 -24.87 -8.32 7.61
CA PHE A 900 -25.38 -9.37 6.73
C PHE A 900 -24.29 -10.30 6.19
N LEU A 901 -23.05 -9.82 6.16
CA LEU A 901 -21.87 -10.61 5.78
C LEU A 901 -21.20 -11.26 6.99
N ALA A 902 -21.40 -10.72 8.20
CA ALA A 902 -20.87 -11.28 9.43
C ALA A 902 -21.42 -12.67 9.76
N ARG A 903 -20.57 -13.54 10.30
CA ARG A 903 -20.90 -14.88 10.83
C ARG A 903 -20.32 -14.98 12.24
N PRO A 904 -20.92 -14.29 13.22
CA PRO A 904 -20.24 -14.06 14.50
C PRO A 904 -20.17 -15.27 15.41
N PHE A 905 -20.75 -16.41 15.04
CA PHE A 905 -20.84 -17.58 15.89
C PHE A 905 -20.50 -18.84 15.11
N SER A 906 -19.59 -19.65 15.66
CA SER A 906 -19.09 -20.87 15.02
C SER A 906 -19.21 -22.06 15.96
N PHE A 907 -19.19 -23.26 15.37
CA PHE A 907 -19.26 -24.53 16.11
C PHE A 907 -18.00 -25.40 15.91
N GLY A 908 -16.94 -24.81 15.35
CA GLY A 908 -15.65 -25.47 15.14
C GLY A 908 -15.67 -26.47 13.99
N ASP A 909 -14.51 -27.05 13.69
CA ASP A 909 -14.41 -28.21 12.81
C ASP A 909 -14.64 -29.50 13.61
N MET A 910 -15.88 -29.99 13.57
CA MET A 910 -16.27 -31.20 14.29
C MET A 910 -15.62 -32.48 13.76
N THR A 911 -14.94 -32.45 12.60
CA THR A 911 -14.19 -33.62 12.10
C THR A 911 -12.94 -33.91 12.92
N THR A 912 -12.46 -32.94 13.70
CA THR A 912 -11.31 -33.07 14.60
C THR A 912 -11.61 -33.87 15.87
N GLY A 913 -12.88 -34.19 16.13
CA GLY A 913 -13.32 -34.83 17.37
C GLY A 913 -13.55 -33.87 18.53
N THR A 914 -13.23 -32.58 18.37
CA THR A 914 -13.48 -31.53 19.37
C THR A 914 -14.44 -30.49 18.79
N ALA A 915 -15.48 -30.15 19.52
CA ALA A 915 -16.35 -29.01 19.24
C ALA A 915 -15.80 -27.77 19.94
N THR A 916 -15.53 -26.73 19.17
CA THR A 916 -15.07 -25.43 19.66
C THR A 916 -16.08 -24.38 19.27
N VAL A 917 -16.69 -23.75 20.26
CA VAL A 917 -17.68 -22.71 20.06
C VAL A 917 -16.99 -21.37 20.27
N ARG A 918 -16.87 -20.58 19.20
CA ARG A 918 -16.22 -19.26 19.20
C ARG A 918 -17.19 -18.19 18.76
N VAL A 919 -17.20 -17.06 19.47
CA VAL A 919 -17.96 -15.86 19.12
C VAL A 919 -16.99 -14.74 18.77
N ALA A 920 -17.16 -14.13 17.60
CA ALA A 920 -16.35 -12.99 17.22
C ALA A 920 -17.14 -11.88 16.50
N LEU A 921 -16.89 -10.63 16.87
CA LEU A 921 -17.56 -9.43 16.36
C LEU A 921 -16.54 -8.29 16.24
N PRO A 922 -16.68 -7.39 15.24
CA PRO A 922 -15.82 -6.22 15.11
C PRO A 922 -16.20 -5.15 16.14
N THR A 923 -15.46 -4.05 16.16
CA THR A 923 -15.86 -2.82 16.85
C THR A 923 -17.23 -2.34 16.36
N PHE A 924 -18.04 -1.78 17.27
CA PHE A 924 -19.31 -1.15 16.95
C PHE A 924 -19.20 0.38 16.88
N SER A 925 -20.05 1.02 16.08
CA SER A 925 -20.12 2.50 15.98
C SER A 925 -20.65 3.19 17.25
N GLY A 926 -20.97 2.41 18.29
CA GLY A 926 -21.53 2.85 19.57
C GLY A 926 -21.81 1.63 20.46
N PRO A 927 -22.15 1.85 21.74
CA PRO A 927 -22.27 0.76 22.71
C PRO A 927 -23.48 -0.15 22.43
N VAL A 928 -23.27 -1.46 22.53
CA VAL A 928 -24.29 -2.50 22.35
C VAL A 928 -24.31 -3.51 23.49
N ASP A 929 -25.47 -4.12 23.73
CA ASP A 929 -25.57 -5.30 24.59
C ASP A 929 -25.63 -6.55 23.71
N ILE A 930 -24.85 -7.57 24.07
CA ILE A 930 -24.69 -8.81 23.31
C ILE A 930 -25.21 -9.97 24.14
N TYR A 931 -26.01 -10.82 23.53
CA TYR A 931 -26.51 -12.05 24.13
C TYR A 931 -26.15 -13.23 23.23
N VAL A 932 -25.62 -14.29 23.81
CA VAL A 932 -25.27 -15.52 23.10
C VAL A 932 -26.11 -16.65 23.66
N ALA A 933 -26.73 -17.44 22.79
CA ALA A 933 -27.54 -18.56 23.20
C ALA A 933 -27.34 -19.77 22.30
N ILE A 934 -27.64 -20.93 22.85
CA ILE A 934 -27.61 -22.21 22.16
C ILE A 934 -28.87 -23.00 22.48
N ALA A 935 -29.56 -23.52 21.45
CA ALA A 935 -30.60 -24.52 21.63
C ALA A 935 -30.01 -25.91 21.48
N LEU A 936 -30.30 -26.78 22.44
CA LEU A 936 -29.86 -28.18 22.41
C LEU A 936 -30.92 -29.08 21.74
N PRO A 937 -30.56 -30.31 21.33
CA PRO A 937 -31.50 -31.27 20.74
C PRO A 937 -32.69 -31.64 21.63
N ASP A 938 -32.62 -31.39 22.93
CA ASP A 938 -33.71 -31.61 23.88
C ASP A 938 -34.83 -30.54 23.79
N GLY A 939 -34.64 -29.51 22.96
CA GLY A 939 -35.57 -28.42 22.74
C GLY A 939 -35.44 -27.25 23.71
N ASN A 940 -34.51 -27.31 24.67
CA ASN A 940 -34.22 -26.21 25.59
C ASN A 940 -33.24 -25.21 24.98
N ILE A 941 -33.41 -23.93 25.32
CA ILE A 941 -32.49 -22.85 24.96
C ILE A 941 -31.70 -22.47 26.22
N TYR A 942 -30.39 -22.33 26.08
CA TYR A 942 -29.48 -21.89 27.13
C TYR A 942 -28.76 -20.62 26.69
N LEU A 943 -28.65 -19.63 27.57
CA LEU A 943 -27.83 -18.44 27.36
C LEU A 943 -26.46 -18.62 28.01
N PHE A 944 -25.45 -17.97 27.45
CA PHE A 944 -24.15 -17.82 28.10
C PHE A 944 -24.17 -16.60 29.01
N ASP A 945 -23.85 -16.79 30.30
CA ASP A 945 -23.60 -15.67 31.22
C ASP A 945 -22.22 -15.03 30.96
N SER A 946 -21.91 -13.92 31.64
CA SER A 946 -20.64 -13.20 31.46
C SER A 946 -19.39 -14.06 31.68
N ASN A 947 -19.51 -15.17 32.41
CA ASN A 947 -18.45 -16.13 32.72
C ASN A 947 -18.50 -17.38 31.83
N ASN A 948 -19.27 -17.35 30.73
CA ASN A 948 -19.48 -18.43 29.77
C ASN A 948 -20.18 -19.68 30.34
N ASN A 949 -20.90 -19.57 31.46
CA ASN A 949 -21.74 -20.67 31.94
C ASN A 949 -23.09 -20.69 31.22
N LEU A 950 -23.61 -21.90 30.98
CA LEU A 950 -24.94 -22.09 30.42
C LEU A 950 -26.04 -21.88 31.48
N VAL A 951 -26.95 -20.95 31.20
CA VAL A 951 -28.13 -20.64 32.01
C VAL A 951 -29.38 -20.97 31.22
N LEU A 952 -30.27 -21.81 31.76
CA LEU A 952 -31.52 -22.18 31.08
C LEU A 952 -32.40 -20.94 30.85
N PHE A 953 -32.80 -20.71 29.60
CA PHE A 953 -33.75 -19.67 29.25
C PHE A 953 -35.15 -20.05 29.71
N THR A 954 -35.75 -19.24 30.58
CA THR A 954 -37.12 -19.48 31.09
C THR A 954 -38.10 -18.39 30.66
N ASP A 955 -37.70 -17.12 30.71
CA ASP A 955 -38.44 -15.98 30.20
C ASP A 955 -37.51 -14.78 29.88
N LEU A 956 -38.04 -13.75 29.20
CA LEU A 956 -37.27 -12.53 28.85
C LEU A 956 -36.77 -11.74 30.06
N ALA A 957 -37.42 -11.86 31.23
CA ALA A 957 -37.02 -11.16 32.45
C ALA A 957 -35.80 -11.80 33.11
N SER A 958 -35.51 -13.07 32.80
CA SER A 958 -34.34 -13.81 33.27
C SER A 958 -33.08 -13.62 32.42
N ILE A 959 -33.18 -12.93 31.28
CA ILE A 959 -32.04 -12.72 30.37
C ILE A 959 -31.11 -11.65 30.94
N VAL A 960 -29.82 -11.99 31.04
CA VAL A 960 -28.73 -11.04 31.26
C VAL A 960 -27.82 -11.00 30.02
N PRO A 961 -27.28 -9.82 29.65
CA PRO A 961 -26.31 -9.72 28.56
C PRO A 961 -25.07 -10.57 28.84
N TRP A 962 -24.56 -11.23 27.80
CA TRP A 962 -23.25 -11.85 27.82
C TRP A 962 -22.15 -10.76 27.91
N ARG A 963 -22.34 -9.65 27.17
CA ARG A 963 -21.53 -8.43 27.27
C ARG A 963 -22.45 -7.22 27.30
N THR A 964 -22.10 -6.23 28.12
CA THR A 964 -22.85 -4.97 28.31
C THR A 964 -22.04 -3.79 27.80
N GLU A 965 -22.71 -2.84 27.14
CA GLU A 965 -22.07 -1.62 26.61
C GLU A 965 -20.79 -1.89 25.79
N GLN A 966 -20.77 -3.03 25.07
CA GLN A 966 -19.63 -3.45 24.26
C GLN A 966 -19.43 -2.46 23.10
N VAL A 967 -18.19 -2.00 22.91
CA VAL A 967 -17.78 -1.17 21.78
C VAL A 967 -16.60 -1.81 21.05
N GLU A 968 -15.63 -2.30 21.80
CA GLU A 968 -14.40 -2.91 21.32
C GLU A 968 -14.65 -4.23 20.57
N PRO A 969 -13.71 -4.65 19.69
CA PRO A 969 -13.82 -5.94 19.02
C PRO A 969 -13.79 -7.06 20.05
N LEU A 970 -14.41 -8.17 19.69
CA LEU A 970 -14.56 -9.33 20.56
C LEU A 970 -14.21 -10.57 19.76
N ASP A 971 -13.36 -11.43 20.31
CA ASP A 971 -13.11 -12.75 19.76
C ASP A 971 -12.79 -13.72 20.90
N GLN A 972 -13.69 -14.65 21.17
CA GLN A 972 -13.60 -15.53 22.32
C GLN A 972 -14.09 -16.94 22.02
N VAL A 973 -13.28 -17.92 22.38
CA VAL A 973 -13.73 -19.31 22.54
C VAL A 973 -14.50 -19.40 23.85
N ILE A 974 -15.80 -19.73 23.76
CA ILE A 974 -16.71 -19.79 24.92
C ILE A 974 -17.01 -21.21 25.37
N PHE A 975 -16.71 -22.22 24.54
CA PHE A 975 -16.82 -23.63 24.92
C PHE A 975 -15.88 -24.50 24.07
N THR A 976 -15.26 -25.48 24.70
CA THR A 976 -14.48 -26.54 24.05
C THR A 976 -14.88 -27.88 24.67
N GLY A 977 -15.20 -28.88 23.85
CA GLY A 977 -15.58 -30.20 24.36
C GLY A 977 -15.48 -31.32 23.33
N ASP A 978 -15.43 -32.57 23.78
CA ASP A 978 -15.39 -33.74 22.89
C ASP A 978 -16.73 -33.91 22.16
N VAL A 979 -16.70 -33.99 20.82
CA VAL A 979 -17.89 -34.20 19.98
C VAL A 979 -18.63 -35.47 20.39
N ALA A 980 -17.92 -36.52 20.82
CA ALA A 980 -18.51 -37.78 21.26
C ALA A 980 -19.34 -37.65 22.54
N SER A 981 -19.15 -36.57 23.31
CA SER A 981 -19.89 -36.29 24.54
C SER A 981 -21.16 -35.46 24.31
N LEU A 982 -21.36 -34.93 23.10
CA LEU A 982 -22.52 -34.13 22.74
C LEU A 982 -23.75 -35.01 22.41
N LEU A 983 -24.95 -34.49 22.69
CA LEU A 983 -26.20 -35.18 22.36
C LEU A 983 -26.35 -35.22 20.82
N PRO A 984 -26.75 -36.34 20.21
CA PRO A 984 -27.04 -36.35 18.78
C PRO A 984 -28.31 -35.55 18.48
N GLY A 985 -28.34 -34.84 17.36
CA GLY A 985 -29.49 -34.05 16.91
C GLY A 985 -29.15 -32.62 16.50
N ASP A 986 -30.18 -31.76 16.49
CA ASP A 986 -30.07 -30.38 16.01
C ASP A 986 -29.64 -29.43 17.13
N TYR A 987 -28.56 -28.71 16.89
CA TYR A 987 -28.10 -27.58 17.67
C TYR A 987 -28.38 -26.29 16.91
N TRP A 988 -28.84 -25.27 17.61
CA TRP A 988 -29.00 -23.93 17.04
C TRP A 988 -28.15 -22.94 17.82
N GLY A 989 -27.32 -22.18 17.11
CA GLY A 989 -26.57 -21.08 17.70
C GLY A 989 -27.26 -19.75 17.45
N TYR A 990 -27.24 -18.85 18.44
CA TYR A 990 -27.82 -17.51 18.37
C TYR A 990 -26.87 -16.45 18.92
N VAL A 991 -26.72 -15.34 18.21
CA VAL A 991 -26.10 -14.11 18.72
C VAL A 991 -27.08 -12.97 18.48
N LEU A 992 -27.54 -12.35 19.56
CA LEU A 992 -28.40 -11.17 19.55
C LEU A 992 -27.58 -9.96 19.96
N VAL A 993 -27.63 -8.91 19.15
CA VAL A 993 -27.04 -7.61 19.45
C VAL A 993 -28.13 -6.55 19.40
N VAL A 994 -28.21 -5.73 20.45
CA VAL A 994 -29.17 -4.63 20.60
C VAL A 994 -28.44 -3.36 21.04
N PRO A 995 -28.99 -2.15 20.84
CA PRO A 995 -28.44 -0.94 21.43
C PRO A 995 -28.25 -1.10 22.95
N ALA A 996 -27.17 -0.55 23.51
CA ALA A 996 -26.89 -0.69 24.93
C ALA A 996 -28.05 -0.20 25.81
N ASN A 997 -28.22 -0.84 26.96
CA ASN A 997 -29.26 -0.58 27.95
C ASN A 997 -30.70 -0.82 27.43
N THR A 998 -30.86 -1.70 26.44
CA THR A 998 -32.19 -2.08 25.93
C THR A 998 -32.92 -2.97 26.94
N ASP A 999 -34.12 -2.54 27.39
CA ASP A 999 -34.98 -3.37 28.25
C ASP A 999 -35.72 -4.43 27.42
N LEU A 1000 -35.25 -5.68 27.50
CA LEU A 1000 -35.84 -6.81 26.79
C LEU A 1000 -37.29 -7.13 27.20
N ASN A 1001 -37.76 -6.67 28.37
CA ASN A 1001 -39.16 -6.89 28.80
C ASN A 1001 -40.16 -6.08 27.98
N THR A 1002 -39.72 -4.97 27.39
CA THR A 1002 -40.55 -4.09 26.55
C THR A 1002 -40.23 -4.23 25.06
N PHE A 1003 -39.39 -5.19 24.71
CA PHE A 1003 -38.86 -5.39 23.37
C PHE A 1003 -39.91 -5.93 22.40
N ASN A 1004 -40.07 -5.25 21.26
CA ASN A 1004 -40.97 -5.67 20.19
C ASN A 1004 -40.16 -6.14 18.99
N TRP A 1005 -40.12 -7.44 18.76
CA TRP A 1005 -39.39 -8.08 17.66
C TRP A 1005 -39.74 -7.58 16.25
N SER A 1006 -40.87 -6.90 16.06
CA SER A 1006 -41.26 -6.34 14.76
C SER A 1006 -40.78 -4.90 14.53
N THR A 1007 -40.35 -4.19 15.57
CA THR A 1007 -40.05 -2.74 15.49
C THR A 1007 -38.78 -2.32 16.21
N SER A 1008 -38.38 -3.05 17.24
CA SER A 1008 -37.17 -2.76 18.00
C SER A 1008 -35.91 -3.05 17.16
N PRO A 1009 -34.86 -2.24 17.28
CA PRO A 1009 -33.62 -2.44 16.54
C PRO A 1009 -32.81 -3.61 17.10
N TYR A 1010 -32.37 -4.53 16.23
CA TYR A 1010 -31.44 -5.61 16.60
C TYR A 1010 -30.77 -6.23 15.38
N TYR A 1011 -29.64 -6.90 15.62
CA TYR A 1011 -29.15 -7.97 14.76
C TYR A 1011 -29.30 -9.30 15.50
N LEU A 1012 -29.94 -10.28 14.87
CA LEU A 1012 -30.05 -11.64 15.39
C LEU A 1012 -29.52 -12.61 14.35
N TRP A 1013 -28.30 -13.07 14.61
CA TRP A 1013 -27.65 -14.12 13.84
C TRP A 1013 -28.03 -15.48 14.38
N TYR A 1014 -28.28 -16.42 13.48
CA TYR A 1014 -28.52 -17.80 13.87
C TYR A 1014 -28.16 -18.79 12.77
N PHE A 1015 -27.79 -20.00 13.20
CA PHE A 1015 -27.50 -21.13 12.31
C PHE A 1015 -27.95 -22.44 12.96
N LYS A 1016 -27.96 -23.51 12.17
CA LYS A 1016 -28.24 -24.87 12.63
C LYS A 1016 -27.12 -25.82 12.27
N VAL A 1017 -26.60 -26.55 13.26
CA VAL A 1017 -25.70 -27.71 13.07
C VAL A 1017 -26.45 -28.97 13.47
N THR A 1018 -26.34 -30.03 12.66
CA THR A 1018 -26.93 -31.34 12.99
C THR A 1018 -25.81 -32.32 13.29
N LEU A 1019 -25.76 -32.82 14.52
CA LEU A 1019 -24.89 -33.92 14.90
C LEU A 1019 -25.52 -35.26 14.49
N PRO A 1020 -24.78 -36.12 13.76
CA PRO A 1020 -25.30 -37.42 13.37
C PRO A 1020 -25.58 -38.29 14.59
N VAL A 1021 -26.63 -39.11 14.50
CA VAL A 1021 -26.85 -40.18 15.48
C VAL A 1021 -25.75 -41.22 15.25
N SER A 1022 -24.99 -41.53 16.29
CA SER A 1022 -23.90 -42.51 16.24
C SER A 1022 -24.36 -43.94 15.92
#